data_AF-A0A2M7S063-F1
#
_entry.id   AF-A0A2M7S063-F1
#
_cell.length_a   1.000
_cell.length_b   1.000
_cell.length_c   1.000
_cell.angle_alpha   90.00
_cell.angle_beta   90.00
_cell.angle_gamma   90.00
#
_symmetry.space_group_name_H-M   'P 1'
#
loop_
_entity.id
_entity.type
_entity.pdbx_description
1 polymer ?
#
loop_
_entity_poly.entity_id
_entity_poly.type
_entity_poly.pdbx_seq_one_letter_code
_entity_poly.pdbx_strand_id
1 'polypeptide(L)'
;MGCVPNYLKFILIAQIFLIENTCVAEPNVFSELIAKQKSVTIDISELIRFYETLSIDEKDEQIRDWALYGLLAKLNISQRSVSELLQGTMPMRYPYLKNAVNNEISPGRIKYITEKDCLVLLPEDKLEDRSLIGSVVDKKYSRNNYLPELIHIFGYRTDLSAGLSNLSAGAIIVSYSRTTLSNRLWTAEYNYVEKTVRNLEDFKYFIDNIDDVTKVQWYEKSIVFGGRKYPDDSMRSLTLEDIAVLYKAYNVVVIPEKEENNVGFSLDPGFDYNGISEDLMKLSNKDVSFVDIVSTAKSVKRQQSLEPVLVLLRRYNNSQNSQEKRFCDILKQIEMNNSYQSARYDGRLQGTSPGMILFYTDLTAKLWALDYNGVAPKDKIRGFRTMSEIKVSKLYWDDFLRLSKTRLWFGLRQEGFDVHGRKILFEPTATRVYAASSDPLFPGKETEPNFQSREFLSWWDRHYSAISECEPQYHKLNQIQKWSCIMVILREEKSHILDFLHRVPVTEGYDFETWYKNTEYLKCKTDIPFLDRHRYHRRTECLRLMRSLDYLLMGQHFFLYGGVSLASKKDIIQKLRKKTTTIAQTTKKGLTSKTATLTEKTIKPGKTVEFTTNQTKLKLNCKLNNLDYGNLLAEKHENSVKLKWNKNEGALINEQLNKFVEVQQSRQTGYKDERIFRALPGIESVIRVEEWKTYLLKTGEIKTKWVYLSINEKGKTSGYPAKAAGTEPDSDIFYGKLITGEQLNKIVQGKNTVKIF
;
A
#
# COMPACT_ATOMS: atom_id res chain seq x y z
N MET A 1 43.43 -24.66 -70.52
CA MET A 1 43.75 -23.38 -69.86
C MET A 1 42.59 -23.09 -68.91
N GLY A 2 42.61 -23.50 -67.63
CA GLY A 2 43.52 -23.09 -66.54
C GLY A 2 43.07 -21.69 -66.06
N CYS A 3 42.58 -21.43 -64.84
CA CYS A 3 42.80 -22.04 -63.53
C CYS A 3 41.57 -21.81 -62.61
N VAL A 4 41.31 -22.76 -61.72
CA VAL A 4 40.53 -22.61 -60.47
C VAL A 4 41.43 -23.05 -59.33
N PRO A 5 41.43 -22.37 -58.18
CA PRO A 5 41.81 -23.00 -56.93
C PRO A 5 40.77 -22.82 -55.81
N ASN A 6 40.28 -23.98 -55.36
CA ASN A 6 40.00 -24.41 -53.99
C ASN A 6 40.27 -23.43 -52.85
N TYR A 7 39.28 -23.31 -51.95
CA TYR A 7 39.53 -23.56 -50.52
C TYR A 7 38.40 -24.40 -49.91
N LEU A 8 38.75 -25.64 -49.61
CA LEU A 8 38.05 -26.58 -48.76
C LEU A 8 38.40 -26.26 -47.29
N LYS A 9 37.39 -26.18 -46.42
CA LYS A 9 37.35 -26.64 -45.01
C LYS A 9 36.38 -25.76 -44.21
N PHE A 10 35.20 -26.28 -43.91
CA PHE A 10 34.71 -26.44 -42.52
C PHE A 10 33.39 -27.22 -42.51
N ILE A 11 33.55 -28.53 -42.25
CA ILE A 11 32.78 -29.36 -41.32
C ILE A 11 31.24 -29.27 -41.39
N LEU A 12 30.75 -30.31 -42.05
CA LEU A 12 29.46 -30.97 -41.95
C LEU A 12 29.22 -31.49 -40.51
N ILE A 13 28.56 -30.73 -39.64
CA ILE A 13 27.75 -31.25 -38.51
C ILE A 13 26.56 -30.30 -38.34
N ALA A 14 25.53 -30.51 -39.17
CA ALA A 14 24.27 -29.81 -39.06
C ALA A 14 23.14 -30.77 -39.42
N GLN A 15 22.93 -31.78 -38.59
CA GLN A 15 21.67 -32.53 -38.42
C GLN A 15 21.93 -33.63 -37.39
N ILE A 16 21.00 -33.78 -36.44
CA ILE A 16 21.04 -34.69 -35.28
C ILE A 16 21.70 -34.07 -34.03
N PHE A 17 20.90 -33.27 -33.31
CA PHE A 17 20.79 -33.15 -31.84
C PHE A 17 20.24 -31.75 -31.49
N LEU A 18 18.91 -31.64 -31.43
CA LEU A 18 18.15 -30.74 -30.54
C LEU A 18 16.64 -31.00 -30.82
N ILE A 19 16.18 -32.19 -30.46
CA ILE A 19 14.78 -32.38 -30.05
C ILE A 19 14.85 -32.35 -28.53
N GLU A 20 14.84 -31.15 -27.95
CA GLU A 20 14.38 -30.99 -26.59
C GLU A 20 12.87 -30.73 -26.65
N ASN A 21 12.14 -31.53 -25.87
CA ASN A 21 10.69 -31.60 -25.79
C ASN A 21 10.07 -30.27 -25.30
N THR A 22 9.94 -29.28 -26.18
CA THR A 22 9.06 -28.12 -25.95
C THR A 22 7.87 -28.22 -26.88
N CYS A 23 6.83 -28.92 -26.44
CA CYS A 23 5.52 -28.86 -27.09
C CYS A 23 4.91 -27.49 -26.80
N VAL A 24 4.75 -26.66 -27.83
CA VAL A 24 3.78 -25.57 -27.82
C VAL A 24 2.41 -26.24 -27.68
N ALA A 25 1.78 -26.09 -26.52
CA ALA A 25 0.54 -26.79 -26.21
C ALA A 25 -0.58 -26.37 -27.17
N GLU A 26 -1.26 -27.36 -27.75
CA GLU A 26 -2.56 -27.14 -28.39
C GLU A 26 -3.61 -26.69 -27.35
N PRO A 27 -4.67 -25.97 -27.75
CA PRO A 27 -5.66 -25.35 -26.86
C PRO A 27 -6.33 -26.27 -25.82
N ASN A 28 -6.25 -27.60 -25.97
CA ASN A 28 -6.90 -28.57 -25.07
C ASN A 28 -6.00 -29.09 -23.92
N VAL A 29 -4.69 -28.86 -23.96
CA VAL A 29 -3.75 -29.49 -23.00
C VAL A 29 -3.96 -29.01 -21.57
N PHE A 30 -4.28 -27.73 -21.36
CA PHE A 30 -4.44 -27.19 -20.00
C PHE A 30 -5.70 -27.72 -19.30
N SER A 31 -6.81 -27.80 -20.03
CA SER A 31 -8.05 -28.39 -19.51
C SER A 31 -7.89 -29.87 -19.16
N GLU A 32 -7.15 -30.64 -19.97
CA GLU A 32 -6.81 -32.03 -19.66
C GLU A 32 -5.91 -32.17 -18.42
N LEU A 33 -4.92 -31.27 -18.26
CA LEU A 33 -4.06 -31.24 -17.07
C LEU A 33 -4.88 -30.98 -15.80
N ILE A 34 -5.83 -30.04 -15.86
CA ILE A 34 -6.73 -29.74 -14.75
C ILE A 34 -7.64 -30.94 -14.44
N ALA A 35 -8.22 -31.58 -15.46
CA ALA A 35 -9.07 -32.75 -15.28
C ALA A 35 -8.34 -33.90 -14.55
N LYS A 36 -7.03 -34.03 -14.75
CA LYS A 36 -6.17 -35.01 -14.06
C LYS A 36 -5.81 -34.59 -12.63
N GLN A 37 -5.92 -33.32 -12.27
CA GLN A 37 -5.51 -32.76 -10.98
C GLN A 37 -6.74 -32.28 -10.18
N LYS A 38 -7.51 -33.22 -9.63
CA LYS A 38 -8.69 -32.88 -8.80
C LYS A 38 -8.31 -32.15 -7.52
N SER A 39 -7.19 -32.53 -6.90
CA SER A 39 -6.70 -31.94 -5.67
C SER A 39 -5.17 -32.03 -5.59
N VAL A 40 -4.56 -31.06 -4.95
CA VAL A 40 -3.12 -30.94 -4.74
C VAL A 40 -2.88 -30.62 -3.26
N THR A 41 -2.10 -31.47 -2.59
CA THR A 41 -1.63 -31.16 -1.23
C THR A 41 -0.30 -30.44 -1.30
N ILE A 42 -0.22 -29.23 -0.77
CA ILE A 42 1.01 -28.44 -0.70
C ILE A 42 1.54 -28.55 0.72
N ASP A 43 2.61 -29.31 0.90
CA ASP A 43 3.30 -29.49 2.17
C ASP A 43 4.20 -28.28 2.45
N ILE A 44 3.88 -27.56 3.53
CA ILE A 44 4.61 -26.39 4.02
C ILE A 44 5.24 -26.65 5.39
N SER A 45 5.38 -27.90 5.82
CA SER A 45 5.93 -28.28 7.14
C SER A 45 7.28 -27.62 7.44
N GLU A 46 8.17 -27.52 6.45
CA GLU A 46 9.48 -26.86 6.58
C GLU A 46 9.39 -25.33 6.70
N LEU A 47 8.25 -24.74 6.36
CA LEU A 47 8.00 -23.30 6.36
C LEU A 47 7.17 -22.83 7.57
N ILE A 48 6.62 -23.73 8.38
CA ILE A 48 5.75 -23.39 9.52
C ILE A 48 6.45 -22.45 10.50
N ARG A 49 7.73 -22.69 10.82
CA ARG A 49 8.49 -21.79 11.70
C ARG A 49 8.57 -20.37 11.16
N PHE A 50 8.72 -20.19 9.85
CA PHE A 50 8.69 -18.86 9.24
C PHE A 50 7.27 -18.28 9.27
N TYR A 51 6.26 -19.07 8.90
CA TYR A 51 4.87 -18.66 8.89
C TYR A 51 4.42 -18.12 10.26
N GLU A 52 4.84 -18.76 11.35
CA GLU A 52 4.54 -18.33 12.72
C GLU A 52 5.07 -16.94 13.06
N THR A 53 6.15 -16.48 12.40
CA THR A 53 6.72 -15.13 12.61
C THR A 53 5.93 -14.02 11.90
N LEU A 54 5.02 -14.37 10.98
CA LEU A 54 4.24 -13.39 10.24
C LEU A 54 3.11 -12.80 11.09
N SER A 55 2.78 -11.54 10.82
CA SER A 55 1.57 -10.94 11.37
C SER A 55 0.31 -11.65 10.85
N ILE A 56 -0.76 -11.54 11.62
CA ILE A 56 -1.99 -12.30 11.40
C ILE A 56 -2.62 -12.05 10.02
N ASP A 57 -2.45 -10.86 9.45
CA ASP A 57 -2.85 -10.45 8.10
C ASP A 57 -1.91 -11.00 7.01
N GLU A 58 -0.59 -10.90 7.19
CA GLU A 58 0.38 -11.40 6.22
C GLU A 58 0.39 -12.93 6.15
N LYS A 59 -0.05 -13.63 7.21
CA LYS A 59 -0.28 -15.08 7.23
C LYS A 59 -1.25 -15.53 6.14
N ASP A 60 -2.41 -14.88 6.02
CA ASP A 60 -3.43 -15.29 5.04
C ASP A 60 -2.95 -15.08 3.60
N GLU A 61 -2.24 -13.99 3.38
CA GLU A 61 -1.68 -13.68 2.07
C GLU A 61 -0.50 -14.60 1.71
N GLN A 62 0.32 -14.98 2.69
CA GLN A 62 1.40 -15.95 2.49
C GLN A 62 0.86 -17.34 2.11
N ILE A 63 -0.24 -17.78 2.74
CA ILE A 63 -0.93 -19.02 2.37
C ILE A 63 -1.43 -18.95 0.93
N ARG A 64 -2.07 -17.84 0.52
CA ARG A 64 -2.51 -17.65 -0.88
C ARG A 64 -1.35 -17.69 -1.87
N ASP A 65 -0.23 -17.09 -1.53
CA ASP A 65 0.97 -17.07 -2.38
C ASP A 65 1.58 -18.47 -2.52
N TRP A 66 1.69 -19.23 -1.41
CA TRP A 66 2.15 -20.61 -1.43
C TRP A 66 1.17 -21.57 -2.12
N ALA A 67 -0.13 -21.38 -1.92
CA ALA A 67 -1.18 -22.14 -2.58
C ALA A 67 -1.08 -21.98 -4.11
N LEU A 68 -0.97 -20.74 -4.58
CA LEU A 68 -0.78 -20.44 -6.00
C LEU A 68 0.53 -21.05 -6.52
N TYR A 69 1.65 -20.86 -5.81
CA TYR A 69 2.94 -21.36 -6.26
C TYR A 69 2.98 -22.90 -6.35
N GLY A 70 2.48 -23.59 -5.33
CA GLY A 70 2.38 -25.05 -5.32
C GLY A 70 1.46 -25.57 -6.43
N LEU A 71 0.34 -24.89 -6.69
CA LEU A 71 -0.56 -25.23 -7.80
C LEU A 71 0.14 -25.07 -9.16
N LEU A 72 0.82 -23.95 -9.40
CA LEU A 72 1.56 -23.71 -10.65
C LEU A 72 2.67 -24.77 -10.86
N ALA A 73 3.37 -25.16 -9.80
CA ALA A 73 4.36 -26.24 -9.85
C ALA A 73 3.72 -27.60 -10.17
N LYS A 74 2.52 -27.87 -9.65
CA LYS A 74 1.79 -29.11 -9.94
C LYS A 74 1.28 -29.19 -11.38
N LEU A 75 0.84 -28.06 -11.92
CA LEU A 75 0.34 -27.91 -13.29
C LEU A 75 1.44 -28.01 -14.37
N ASN A 76 2.68 -28.37 -14.01
CA ASN A 76 3.77 -28.62 -14.95
C ASN A 76 4.14 -27.39 -15.81
N ILE A 77 3.83 -26.18 -15.33
CA ILE A 77 4.22 -24.94 -15.98
C ILE A 77 5.74 -24.77 -15.87
N SER A 78 6.40 -24.42 -16.98
CA SER A 78 7.85 -24.30 -17.02
C SER A 78 8.37 -23.30 -15.99
N GLN A 79 9.59 -23.55 -15.50
CA GLN A 79 10.30 -22.63 -14.62
C GLN A 79 10.32 -21.18 -15.12
N ARG A 80 10.51 -21.00 -16.44
CA ARG A 80 10.55 -19.68 -17.07
C ARG A 80 9.18 -19.01 -16.97
N SER A 81 8.12 -19.71 -17.35
CA SER A 81 6.76 -19.20 -17.32
C SER A 81 6.31 -18.88 -15.90
N VAL A 82 6.61 -19.72 -14.90
CA VAL A 82 6.30 -19.38 -13.49
C VAL A 82 7.05 -18.13 -13.02
N SER A 83 8.33 -18.00 -13.34
CA SER A 83 9.10 -16.79 -13.01
C SER A 83 8.52 -15.52 -13.67
N GLU A 84 8.01 -15.63 -14.90
CA GLU A 84 7.33 -14.51 -15.59
C GLU A 84 5.97 -14.20 -14.96
N LEU A 85 5.16 -15.21 -14.62
CA LEU A 85 3.84 -15.05 -13.99
C LEU A 85 3.90 -14.45 -12.58
N LEU A 86 4.99 -14.72 -11.86
CA LEU A 86 5.25 -14.27 -10.49
C LEU A 86 6.27 -13.13 -10.43
N GLN A 87 6.59 -12.52 -11.57
CA GLN A 87 7.52 -11.39 -11.63
C GLN A 87 7.06 -10.26 -10.71
N GLY A 88 7.98 -9.74 -9.89
CA GLY A 88 7.71 -8.63 -8.96
C GLY A 88 6.99 -9.03 -7.68
N THR A 89 6.76 -10.34 -7.45
CA THR A 89 6.28 -10.88 -6.17
C THR A 89 7.44 -11.47 -5.38
N MET A 90 7.30 -11.56 -4.06
CA MET A 90 8.22 -12.31 -3.22
C MET A 90 7.61 -13.63 -2.75
N PRO A 91 8.33 -14.76 -2.86
CA PRO A 91 7.85 -16.04 -2.32
C PRO A 91 7.66 -16.03 -0.79
N MET A 92 8.39 -15.15 -0.10
CA MET A 92 8.42 -15.06 1.36
C MET A 92 8.17 -13.61 1.78
N ARG A 93 7.14 -13.38 2.61
CA ARG A 93 6.70 -12.08 3.10
C ARG A 93 7.46 -11.61 4.33
N TYR A 94 8.78 -11.54 4.22
CA TYR A 94 9.62 -11.04 5.32
C TYR A 94 9.20 -9.63 5.75
N PRO A 95 8.99 -9.35 7.05
CA PRO A 95 8.56 -8.03 7.54
C PRO A 95 9.48 -6.89 7.11
N TYR A 96 10.80 -7.12 7.10
CA TYR A 96 11.80 -6.15 6.67
C TYR A 96 11.84 -5.90 5.15
N LEU A 97 11.14 -6.71 4.34
CA LEU A 97 10.99 -6.53 2.89
C LEU A 97 9.62 -6.01 2.47
N LYS A 98 8.68 -5.87 3.41
CA LYS A 98 7.28 -5.51 3.18
C LYS A 98 7.10 -4.28 2.27
N ASN A 99 7.96 -3.27 2.43
CA ASN A 99 7.89 -2.01 1.68
C ASN A 99 8.73 -2.00 0.39
N ALA A 100 9.50 -3.06 0.11
CA ALA A 100 10.37 -3.13 -1.06
C ALA A 100 9.72 -3.84 -2.24
N VAL A 101 8.60 -4.53 -2.03
CA VAL A 101 7.95 -5.39 -3.02
C VAL A 101 6.46 -5.10 -3.04
N ASN A 102 5.86 -5.06 -4.23
CA ASN A 102 4.43 -4.89 -4.39
C ASN A 102 3.69 -6.23 -4.24
N ASN A 103 3.68 -6.77 -3.02
CA ASN A 103 2.94 -7.99 -2.71
C ASN A 103 1.43 -7.75 -2.85
N GLU A 104 0.76 -8.66 -3.56
CA GLU A 104 -0.68 -8.57 -3.75
C GLU A 104 -1.42 -8.82 -2.43
N ILE A 105 -2.33 -7.91 -2.07
CA ILE A 105 -3.33 -8.10 -1.01
C ILE A 105 -4.68 -8.21 -1.72
N SER A 106 -5.33 -9.35 -1.54
CA SER A 106 -6.56 -9.68 -2.26
C SER A 106 -7.17 -10.94 -1.66
N PRO A 107 -8.52 -11.02 -1.56
CA PRO A 107 -9.21 -12.22 -1.10
C PRO A 107 -8.94 -13.46 -1.99
N GLY A 108 -8.48 -13.27 -3.23
CA GLY A 108 -8.09 -14.33 -4.16
C GLY A 108 -6.79 -14.06 -4.90
N ARG A 109 -6.37 -15.03 -5.72
CA ARG A 109 -5.30 -14.87 -6.70
C ARG A 109 -5.83 -15.13 -8.10
N ILE A 110 -5.27 -14.40 -9.06
CA ILE A 110 -5.61 -14.56 -10.47
C ILE A 110 -4.35 -14.54 -11.33
N LYS A 111 -4.24 -15.53 -12.22
CA LYS A 111 -3.16 -15.62 -13.21
C LYS A 111 -3.71 -16.04 -14.56
N TYR A 112 -3.30 -15.33 -15.60
CA TYR A 112 -3.59 -15.71 -16.97
C TYR A 112 -2.50 -16.69 -17.37
N ILE A 113 -2.88 -17.94 -17.59
CA ILE A 113 -1.95 -19.02 -17.90
C ILE A 113 -1.70 -19.03 -19.40
N THR A 114 -2.75 -18.87 -20.21
CA THR A 114 -2.62 -18.67 -21.66
C THR A 114 -3.47 -17.45 -22.06
N GLU A 115 -3.54 -17.15 -23.36
CA GLU A 115 -4.52 -16.17 -23.85
C GLU A 115 -5.97 -16.63 -23.64
N LYS A 116 -6.18 -17.95 -23.57
CA LYS A 116 -7.48 -18.59 -23.43
C LYS A 116 -7.79 -18.98 -22.00
N ASP A 117 -6.79 -19.31 -21.19
CA ASP A 117 -7.00 -19.93 -19.88
C ASP A 117 -6.56 -19.00 -18.76
N CYS A 118 -7.45 -18.80 -17.80
CA CYS A 118 -7.16 -18.09 -16.58
C CYS A 118 -7.45 -18.94 -15.35
N LEU A 119 -6.58 -18.83 -14.36
CA LEU A 119 -6.70 -19.47 -13.07
C LEU A 119 -7.14 -18.45 -12.04
N VAL A 120 -8.20 -18.79 -11.31
CA VAL A 120 -8.68 -18.06 -10.13
C VAL A 120 -8.59 -18.99 -8.92
N LEU A 121 -7.95 -18.51 -7.85
CA LEU A 121 -7.76 -19.24 -6.60
C LEU A 121 -8.45 -18.47 -5.46
N LEU A 122 -9.34 -19.13 -4.73
CA LEU A 122 -10.16 -18.56 -3.66
C LEU A 122 -10.19 -19.49 -2.44
N PRO A 123 -10.47 -18.96 -1.23
CA PRO A 123 -10.85 -19.80 -0.09
C PRO A 123 -12.00 -20.73 -0.47
N GLU A 124 -11.97 -21.98 0.02
CA GLU A 124 -12.98 -22.98 -0.31
C GLU A 124 -14.41 -22.56 0.08
N ASP A 125 -14.57 -21.84 1.20
CA ASP A 125 -15.84 -21.28 1.67
C ASP A 125 -16.37 -20.11 0.80
N LYS A 126 -15.57 -19.62 -0.14
CA LYS A 126 -15.89 -18.50 -1.03
C LYS A 126 -16.03 -18.90 -2.49
N LEU A 127 -16.06 -20.20 -2.81
CA LEU A 127 -16.16 -20.70 -4.18
C LEU A 127 -17.51 -20.38 -4.87
N GLU A 128 -18.57 -20.19 -4.10
CA GLU A 128 -19.89 -19.84 -4.64
C GLU A 128 -20.17 -18.33 -4.66
N ASP A 129 -19.25 -17.52 -4.14
CA ASP A 129 -19.36 -16.07 -4.16
C ASP A 129 -19.05 -15.53 -5.56
N ARG A 130 -20.10 -15.41 -6.37
CA ARG A 130 -20.01 -14.97 -7.77
C ARG A 130 -19.54 -13.53 -7.88
N SER A 131 -19.91 -12.66 -6.95
CA SER A 131 -19.47 -11.26 -6.94
C SER A 131 -17.98 -11.17 -6.62
N LEU A 132 -17.48 -11.97 -5.69
CA LEU A 132 -16.06 -12.08 -5.41
C LEU A 132 -15.27 -12.61 -6.61
N ILE A 133 -15.72 -13.71 -7.24
CA ILE A 133 -15.07 -14.25 -8.46
C ILE A 133 -14.99 -13.15 -9.53
N GLY A 134 -16.10 -12.46 -9.77
CA GLY A 134 -16.19 -11.35 -10.70
C GLY A 134 -15.19 -10.23 -10.40
N SER A 135 -15.15 -9.77 -9.15
CA SER A 135 -14.27 -8.67 -8.72
C SER A 135 -12.78 -9.03 -8.83
N VAL A 136 -12.38 -10.26 -8.48
CA VAL A 136 -10.99 -10.74 -8.64
C VAL A 136 -10.59 -10.74 -10.11
N VAL A 137 -11.51 -11.09 -11.01
CA VAL A 137 -11.26 -11.08 -12.46
C VAL A 137 -11.23 -9.66 -13.03
N ASP A 138 -12.10 -8.77 -12.57
CA ASP A 138 -12.12 -7.36 -13.00
C ASP A 138 -10.76 -6.69 -12.79
N LYS A 139 -10.05 -7.03 -11.70
CA LYS A 139 -8.70 -6.51 -11.42
C LYS A 139 -7.70 -6.80 -12.53
N LYS A 140 -7.79 -7.96 -13.19
CA LYS A 140 -6.93 -8.27 -14.34
C LYS A 140 -7.51 -7.79 -15.65
N TYR A 141 -8.82 -7.85 -15.82
CA TYR A 141 -9.48 -7.34 -17.00
C TYR A 141 -9.20 -5.85 -17.20
N SER A 142 -9.23 -5.05 -16.13
CA SER A 142 -8.97 -3.62 -16.20
C SER A 142 -7.61 -3.28 -16.80
N ARG A 143 -6.56 -4.00 -16.39
CA ARG A 143 -5.18 -3.77 -16.85
C ARG A 143 -4.94 -4.30 -18.26
N ASN A 144 -5.55 -5.45 -18.58
CA ASN A 144 -5.24 -6.19 -19.78
C ASN A 144 -6.18 -5.82 -20.95
N ASN A 145 -7.39 -5.37 -20.66
CA ASN A 145 -8.45 -5.09 -21.63
C ASN A 145 -8.79 -6.28 -22.56
N TYR A 146 -8.54 -7.49 -22.10
CA TYR A 146 -8.98 -8.71 -22.77
C TYR A 146 -9.45 -9.74 -21.75
N LEU A 147 -10.38 -10.57 -22.20
CA LEU A 147 -10.93 -11.68 -21.44
C LEU A 147 -10.33 -12.98 -21.94
N PRO A 148 -9.91 -13.87 -21.04
CA PRO A 148 -9.59 -15.24 -21.43
C PRO A 148 -10.86 -15.92 -21.98
N GLU A 149 -10.76 -17.07 -22.63
CA GLU A 149 -11.91 -17.86 -23.06
C GLU A 149 -12.52 -18.62 -21.86
N LEU A 150 -11.65 -19.18 -21.02
CA LEU A 150 -11.96 -20.06 -19.89
C LEU A 150 -11.37 -19.52 -18.59
N ILE A 151 -12.13 -19.68 -17.51
CA ILE A 151 -11.72 -19.39 -16.14
C ILE A 151 -11.85 -20.66 -15.32
N HIS A 152 -10.72 -21.15 -14.82
CA HIS A 152 -10.61 -22.32 -13.97
C HIS A 152 -10.53 -21.86 -12.51
N ILE A 153 -11.50 -22.30 -11.72
CA ILE A 153 -11.67 -21.89 -10.33
C ILE A 153 -11.15 -23.01 -9.41
N PHE A 154 -10.26 -22.64 -8.51
CA PHE A 154 -9.68 -23.51 -7.49
C PHE A 154 -10.02 -22.99 -6.09
N GLY A 155 -10.37 -23.91 -5.20
CA GLY A 155 -10.53 -23.65 -3.78
C GLY A 155 -9.26 -24.00 -3.02
N TYR A 156 -8.94 -23.28 -1.95
CA TYR A 156 -7.94 -23.71 -0.99
C TYR A 156 -8.47 -23.71 0.45
N ARG A 157 -7.95 -24.65 1.24
CA ARG A 157 -8.07 -24.70 2.70
C ARG A 157 -6.74 -25.08 3.33
N THR A 158 -6.58 -24.81 4.62
CA THR A 158 -5.34 -25.10 5.35
C THR A 158 -5.59 -26.12 6.45
N ASP A 159 -4.66 -27.07 6.61
CA ASP A 159 -4.55 -27.96 7.77
C ASP A 159 -3.23 -27.65 8.49
N LEU A 160 -3.29 -26.67 9.40
CA LEU A 160 -2.10 -26.17 10.12
C LEU A 160 -1.92 -26.84 11.49
N SER A 161 -2.94 -27.52 12.01
CA SER A 161 -2.91 -28.16 13.32
C SER A 161 -2.19 -29.51 13.27
N ALA A 162 -1.31 -29.76 14.23
CA ALA A 162 -0.56 -31.01 14.36
C ALA A 162 -1.37 -32.20 14.93
N GLY A 163 -2.70 -32.13 14.93
CA GLY A 163 -3.51 -33.14 15.61
C GLY A 163 -4.90 -33.27 15.01
N LEU A 164 -5.10 -34.39 14.29
CA LEU A 164 -6.33 -35.20 14.12
C LEU A 164 -6.40 -35.86 12.73
N SER A 165 -5.64 -35.37 11.75
CA SER A 165 -5.50 -35.98 10.42
C SER A 165 -4.13 -36.66 10.29
N ASN A 166 -4.02 -37.75 9.52
CA ASN A 166 -2.75 -38.43 9.21
C ASN A 166 -1.80 -37.57 8.32
N LEU A 167 -2.02 -36.25 8.24
CA LEU A 167 -1.18 -35.30 7.52
C LEU A 167 -0.16 -34.71 8.49
N SER A 168 1.08 -34.59 8.04
CA SER A 168 2.10 -33.81 8.76
C SER A 168 1.62 -32.37 8.93
N ALA A 169 1.74 -31.81 10.14
CA ALA A 169 1.39 -30.43 10.44
C ALA A 169 1.91 -29.47 9.35
N GLY A 170 1.02 -28.63 8.81
CA GLY A 170 1.36 -27.65 7.79
C GLY A 170 1.11 -28.14 6.37
N ALA A 171 -0.16 -28.33 6.00
CA ALA A 171 -0.59 -28.59 4.64
C ALA A 171 -1.57 -27.53 4.13
N ILE A 172 -1.51 -27.21 2.85
CA ILE A 172 -2.52 -26.44 2.12
C ILE A 172 -3.13 -27.36 1.07
N ILE A 173 -4.43 -27.56 1.11
CA ILE A 173 -5.15 -28.40 0.14
C ILE A 173 -5.77 -27.47 -0.90
N VAL A 174 -5.39 -27.64 -2.15
CA VAL A 174 -5.93 -26.89 -3.28
C VAL A 174 -6.74 -27.84 -4.16
N SER A 175 -8.02 -27.55 -4.35
CA SER A 175 -8.94 -28.42 -5.07
C SER A 175 -9.54 -27.68 -6.27
N TYR A 176 -9.60 -28.36 -7.41
CA TYR A 176 -10.32 -27.85 -8.57
C TYR A 176 -11.82 -27.85 -8.28
N SER A 177 -12.48 -26.73 -8.52
CA SER A 177 -13.93 -26.60 -8.36
C SER A 177 -14.64 -26.75 -9.70
N ARG A 178 -14.40 -25.82 -10.63
CA ARG A 178 -15.08 -25.78 -11.93
C ARG A 178 -14.34 -24.91 -12.95
N THR A 179 -14.74 -25.07 -14.21
CA THR A 179 -14.37 -24.17 -15.31
C THR A 179 -15.62 -23.47 -15.80
N THR A 180 -15.52 -22.17 -16.06
CA THR A 180 -16.59 -21.36 -16.64
C THR A 180 -16.08 -20.61 -17.85
N LEU A 181 -16.94 -20.39 -18.84
CA LEU A 181 -16.68 -19.44 -19.92
C LEU A 181 -16.56 -18.04 -19.31
N SER A 182 -15.56 -17.28 -19.74
CA SER A 182 -15.35 -15.93 -19.20
C SER A 182 -16.52 -15.01 -19.46
N ASN A 183 -17.17 -15.11 -20.63
CA ASN A 183 -18.30 -14.25 -20.97
C ASN A 183 -19.47 -14.34 -19.95
N ARG A 184 -19.62 -15.46 -19.24
CA ARG A 184 -20.63 -15.62 -18.18
C ARG A 184 -20.39 -14.67 -17.00
N LEU A 185 -19.15 -14.28 -16.71
CA LEU A 185 -18.83 -13.34 -15.62
C LEU A 185 -19.32 -11.91 -15.88
N TRP A 186 -19.70 -11.61 -17.13
CA TRP A 186 -20.31 -10.34 -17.57
C TRP A 186 -21.80 -10.51 -17.86
N THR A 187 -22.47 -11.36 -17.10
CA THR A 187 -23.93 -11.56 -17.16
C THR A 187 -24.56 -11.38 -15.78
N ALA A 188 -25.89 -11.28 -15.75
CA ALA A 188 -26.66 -11.21 -14.52
C ALA A 188 -26.41 -12.41 -13.58
N GLU A 189 -26.00 -13.56 -14.10
CA GLU A 189 -25.64 -14.74 -13.28
C GLU A 189 -24.51 -14.40 -12.28
N TYR A 190 -23.54 -13.59 -12.70
CA TYR A 190 -22.42 -13.11 -11.89
C TYR A 190 -22.64 -11.68 -11.40
N ASN A 191 -23.91 -11.31 -11.23
CA ASN A 191 -24.34 -10.00 -10.75
C ASN A 191 -23.77 -8.85 -11.58
N TYR A 192 -23.54 -9.05 -12.87
CA TYR A 192 -23.03 -8.02 -13.78
C TYR A 192 -24.16 -7.44 -14.63
N VAL A 193 -24.15 -6.12 -14.78
CA VAL A 193 -25.13 -5.38 -15.58
C VAL A 193 -24.38 -4.49 -16.56
N GLU A 194 -24.76 -4.58 -17.84
CA GLU A 194 -24.33 -3.66 -18.88
C GLU A 194 -25.54 -2.93 -19.47
N LYS A 195 -25.43 -1.62 -19.64
CA LYS A 195 -26.51 -0.78 -20.17
C LYS A 195 -25.96 0.31 -21.07
N THR A 196 -26.53 0.39 -22.27
CA THR A 196 -26.36 1.56 -23.14
C THR A 196 -27.27 2.67 -22.66
N VAL A 197 -26.68 3.78 -22.24
CA VAL A 197 -27.35 4.97 -21.73
C VAL A 197 -27.41 6.04 -22.79
N ARG A 198 -28.63 6.50 -23.08
CA ARG A 198 -28.91 7.63 -23.99
C ARG A 198 -29.70 8.75 -23.33
N ASN A 199 -30.31 8.49 -22.18
CA ASN A 199 -31.18 9.42 -21.46
C ASN A 199 -31.17 9.09 -19.95
N LEU A 200 -31.93 9.87 -19.18
CA LEU A 200 -32.03 9.71 -17.73
C LEU A 200 -32.64 8.37 -17.30
N GLU A 201 -33.61 7.84 -18.03
CA GLU A 201 -34.28 6.57 -17.68
C GLU A 201 -33.32 5.38 -17.82
N ASP A 202 -32.57 5.33 -18.92
CA ASP A 202 -31.52 4.32 -19.11
C ASP A 202 -30.48 4.39 -17.99
N PHE A 203 -30.07 5.61 -17.61
CA PHE A 203 -29.08 5.84 -16.58
C PHE A 203 -29.60 5.42 -15.20
N LYS A 204 -30.84 5.79 -14.87
CA LYS A 204 -31.49 5.40 -13.63
C LYS A 204 -31.58 3.88 -13.51
N TYR A 205 -32.01 3.20 -14.57
CA TYR A 205 -32.01 1.73 -14.61
C TYR A 205 -30.63 1.16 -14.29
N PHE A 206 -29.57 1.70 -14.89
CA PHE A 206 -28.22 1.21 -14.64
C PHE A 206 -27.81 1.38 -13.17
N ILE A 207 -27.97 2.58 -12.60
CA ILE A 207 -27.56 2.89 -11.22
C ILE A 207 -28.36 2.10 -10.19
N ASP A 208 -29.66 1.89 -10.41
CA ASP A 208 -30.49 1.10 -9.50
C ASP A 208 -30.08 -0.39 -9.46
N ASN A 209 -29.38 -0.87 -10.50
CA ASN A 209 -28.99 -2.28 -10.67
C ASN A 209 -27.49 -2.56 -10.48
N ILE A 210 -26.70 -1.58 -10.02
CA ILE A 210 -25.28 -1.77 -9.71
C ILE A 210 -24.94 -1.18 -8.34
N ASP A 211 -23.82 -1.64 -7.80
CA ASP A 211 -23.18 -1.10 -6.60
C ASP A 211 -21.75 -0.62 -6.92
N ASP A 212 -21.13 -1.19 -7.96
CA ASP A 212 -19.77 -0.86 -8.39
C ASP A 212 -19.66 -0.70 -9.91
N VAL A 213 -19.25 0.48 -10.39
CA VAL A 213 -18.94 0.67 -11.81
C VAL A 213 -17.57 0.08 -12.15
N THR A 214 -17.50 -0.74 -13.20
CA THR A 214 -16.28 -1.44 -13.62
C THR A 214 -15.89 -1.18 -15.07
N LYS A 215 -16.82 -0.70 -15.91
CA LYS A 215 -16.60 -0.37 -17.31
C LYS A 215 -17.38 0.88 -17.71
N VAL A 216 -16.73 1.75 -18.49
CA VAL A 216 -17.38 2.87 -19.18
C VAL A 216 -16.84 2.95 -20.59
N GLN A 217 -17.69 2.96 -21.60
CA GLN A 217 -17.31 3.12 -23.00
C GLN A 217 -18.19 4.17 -23.66
N TRP A 218 -17.60 5.26 -24.17
CA TRP A 218 -18.34 6.37 -24.75
C TRP A 218 -18.29 6.38 -26.27
N TYR A 219 -19.39 6.83 -26.86
CA TYR A 219 -19.59 7.06 -28.29
C TYR A 219 -20.14 8.48 -28.47
N GLU A 220 -20.39 8.89 -29.71
CA GLU A 220 -20.85 10.25 -30.01
C GLU A 220 -22.21 10.59 -29.36
N LYS A 221 -23.13 9.62 -29.31
CA LYS A 221 -24.52 9.82 -28.84
C LYS A 221 -24.99 8.80 -27.80
N SER A 222 -24.10 7.92 -27.36
CA SER A 222 -24.42 6.89 -26.36
C SER A 222 -23.21 6.56 -25.49
N ILE A 223 -23.43 6.08 -24.28
CA ILE A 223 -22.39 5.61 -23.37
C ILE A 223 -22.82 4.24 -22.84
N VAL A 224 -21.92 3.27 -22.89
CA VAL A 224 -22.16 1.93 -22.35
C VAL A 224 -21.49 1.87 -20.99
N PHE A 225 -22.31 1.70 -19.96
CA PHE A 225 -21.83 1.44 -18.61
C PHE A 225 -21.91 -0.04 -18.30
N GLY A 226 -20.94 -0.53 -17.54
CA GLY A 226 -20.92 -1.87 -17.00
C GLY A 226 -20.54 -1.83 -15.52
N GLY A 227 -21.22 -2.64 -14.70
CA GLY A 227 -21.00 -2.67 -13.26
C GLY A 227 -21.49 -3.95 -12.60
N ARG A 228 -21.13 -4.11 -11.31
CA ARG A 228 -21.51 -5.27 -10.49
C ARG A 228 -22.47 -4.89 -9.37
N LYS A 229 -23.34 -5.83 -9.03
CA LYS A 229 -24.18 -5.84 -7.82
C LYS A 229 -23.56 -6.78 -6.78
N TYR A 230 -23.67 -6.42 -5.51
CA TYR A 230 -23.29 -7.22 -4.35
C TYR A 230 -24.55 -7.43 -3.51
N PRO A 231 -25.32 -8.52 -3.74
CA PRO A 231 -26.64 -8.71 -3.14
C PRO A 231 -26.65 -8.63 -1.61
N ASP A 232 -25.56 -9.05 -0.98
CA ASP A 232 -25.41 -9.07 0.48
C ASP A 232 -24.98 -7.72 1.07
N ASP A 233 -24.77 -6.68 0.24
CA ASP A 233 -24.31 -5.37 0.70
C ASP A 233 -24.94 -4.21 -0.08
N SER A 234 -26.16 -3.87 0.30
CA SER A 234 -26.91 -2.74 -0.26
C SER A 234 -26.34 -1.35 0.08
N MET A 235 -25.33 -1.27 0.95
CA MET A 235 -24.80 0.00 1.45
C MET A 235 -23.67 0.57 0.60
N ARG A 236 -23.24 -0.15 -0.45
CA ARG A 236 -22.13 0.23 -1.34
C ARG A 236 -22.49 1.27 -2.41
N SER A 237 -23.74 1.28 -2.85
CA SER A 237 -24.15 2.04 -4.04
C SER A 237 -24.22 3.54 -3.77
N LEU A 238 -23.92 4.30 -4.84
CA LEU A 238 -24.33 5.69 -4.95
C LEU A 238 -25.71 5.75 -5.58
N THR A 239 -26.52 6.71 -5.15
CA THR A 239 -27.82 7.00 -5.74
C THR A 239 -27.66 7.80 -7.04
N LEU A 240 -28.73 7.87 -7.83
CA LEU A 240 -28.83 8.79 -8.97
C LEU A 240 -28.53 10.25 -8.56
N GLU A 241 -29.04 10.65 -7.39
CA GLU A 241 -28.85 11.99 -6.84
C GLU A 241 -27.37 12.26 -6.49
N ASP A 242 -26.69 11.31 -5.85
CA ASP A 242 -25.26 11.41 -5.54
C ASP A 242 -24.44 11.66 -6.81
N ILE A 243 -24.73 10.92 -7.89
CA ILE A 243 -24.00 11.07 -9.16
C ILE A 243 -24.35 12.39 -9.85
N ALA A 244 -25.60 12.85 -9.74
CA ALA A 244 -26.00 14.17 -10.25
C ALA A 244 -25.29 15.31 -9.50
N VAL A 245 -25.11 15.21 -8.18
CA VAL A 245 -24.29 16.15 -7.39
C VAL A 245 -22.87 16.19 -7.92
N LEU A 246 -22.23 15.02 -8.10
CA LEU A 246 -20.87 14.96 -8.66
C LEU A 246 -20.82 15.56 -10.08
N TYR A 247 -21.77 15.22 -10.95
CA TYR A 247 -21.84 15.76 -12.30
C TYR A 247 -21.89 17.29 -12.31
N LYS A 248 -22.78 17.87 -11.49
CA LYS A 248 -22.92 19.32 -11.34
C LYS A 248 -21.63 19.93 -10.79
N ALA A 249 -21.00 19.31 -9.79
CA ALA A 249 -19.74 19.77 -9.19
C ALA A 249 -18.61 19.88 -10.24
N TYR A 250 -18.48 18.89 -11.13
CA TYR A 250 -17.43 18.88 -12.16
C TYR A 250 -17.74 19.72 -13.40
N ASN A 251 -19.01 20.10 -13.63
CA ASN A 251 -19.44 20.85 -14.81
C ASN A 251 -19.94 22.28 -14.50
N VAL A 252 -19.67 22.83 -13.31
CA VAL A 252 -19.91 24.26 -13.05
C VAL A 252 -19.06 25.11 -14.00
N VAL A 253 -19.70 26.00 -14.77
CA VAL A 253 -19.02 27.02 -15.57
C VAL A 253 -18.30 27.96 -14.61
N VAL A 254 -16.96 27.88 -14.59
CA VAL A 254 -16.12 28.69 -13.71
C VAL A 254 -16.09 30.12 -14.20
N ILE A 255 -16.46 31.06 -13.32
CA ILE A 255 -16.15 32.48 -13.52
C ILE A 255 -14.62 32.63 -13.34
N PRO A 256 -13.88 33.19 -14.29
CA PRO A 256 -12.40 33.15 -14.36
C PRO A 256 -11.64 33.63 -13.11
N GLU A 257 -12.26 34.39 -12.22
CA GLU A 257 -11.59 35.05 -11.09
C GLU A 257 -11.41 34.16 -9.85
N LYS A 258 -12.00 32.95 -9.80
CA LYS A 258 -11.76 31.96 -8.74
C LYS A 258 -11.48 30.60 -9.35
N GLU A 259 -10.20 30.31 -9.58
CA GLU A 259 -9.72 28.95 -9.90
C GLU A 259 -9.94 27.98 -8.72
N GLU A 260 -11.18 27.62 -8.42
CA GLU A 260 -11.51 26.43 -7.63
C GLU A 260 -12.13 25.39 -8.54
N ASN A 261 -11.34 24.94 -9.52
CA ASN A 261 -11.64 23.81 -10.40
C ASN A 261 -11.56 22.44 -9.68
N ASN A 262 -11.44 22.44 -8.36
CA ASN A 262 -11.29 21.23 -7.55
C ASN A 262 -12.64 20.82 -6.99
N VAL A 263 -12.96 19.54 -7.07
CA VAL A 263 -14.10 18.91 -6.38
C VAL A 263 -13.51 18.03 -5.30
N GLY A 264 -13.95 18.24 -4.06
CA GLY A 264 -13.34 17.55 -2.93
C GLY A 264 -13.77 18.01 -1.56
N PHE A 265 -13.05 17.54 -0.55
CA PHE A 265 -13.32 17.77 0.86
C PHE A 265 -11.99 17.93 1.62
N SER A 266 -12.02 18.59 2.76
CA SER A 266 -10.92 18.62 3.70
C SER A 266 -11.43 19.00 5.08
N LEU A 267 -10.81 18.48 6.13
CA LEU A 267 -10.87 19.03 7.47
C LEU A 267 -9.56 19.79 7.71
N ASP A 268 -9.58 21.07 7.33
CA ASP A 268 -8.44 21.97 7.37
C ASP A 268 -8.18 22.45 8.79
N PRO A 269 -6.91 22.51 9.25
CA PRO A 269 -6.58 23.10 10.53
C PRO A 269 -6.90 24.60 10.56
N GLY A 270 -7.46 25.06 11.68
CA GLY A 270 -7.74 26.47 11.97
C GLY A 270 -7.26 26.84 13.37
N PHE A 271 -7.10 28.14 13.62
CA PHE A 271 -6.60 28.68 14.89
C PHE A 271 -7.49 29.79 15.42
N ASP A 272 -7.73 29.82 16.73
CA ASP A 272 -8.30 30.96 17.47
C ASP A 272 -7.17 31.95 17.78
N TYR A 273 -6.83 32.81 16.82
CA TYR A 273 -5.72 33.75 16.98
C TYR A 273 -5.94 34.73 18.15
N ASN A 274 -7.18 35.02 18.50
CA ASN A 274 -7.51 35.82 19.68
C ASN A 274 -7.19 35.03 20.96
N GLY A 275 -7.65 33.77 21.04
CA GLY A 275 -7.32 32.88 22.16
C GLY A 275 -5.82 32.67 22.35
N ILE A 276 -5.06 32.46 21.26
CA ILE A 276 -3.58 32.37 21.31
C ILE A 276 -2.98 33.65 21.87
N SER A 277 -3.42 34.81 21.37
CA SER A 277 -2.93 36.11 21.84
C SER A 277 -3.18 36.30 23.34
N GLU A 278 -4.38 35.97 23.81
CA GLU A 278 -4.76 36.07 25.22
C GLU A 278 -3.95 35.13 26.11
N ASP A 279 -3.74 33.89 25.70
CA ASP A 279 -2.96 32.91 26.46
C ASP A 279 -1.47 33.28 26.52
N LEU A 280 -0.92 33.86 25.45
CA LEU A 280 0.44 34.43 25.47
C LEU A 280 0.54 35.63 26.42
N MET A 281 -0.47 36.51 26.46
CA MET A 281 -0.50 37.63 27.42
C MET A 281 -0.61 37.15 28.87
N LYS A 282 -1.37 36.07 29.12
CA LYS A 282 -1.42 35.42 30.44
C LYS A 282 -0.06 34.83 30.82
N LEU A 283 0.64 34.24 29.86
CA LEU A 283 1.98 33.67 30.07
C LEU A 283 3.00 34.76 30.43
N SER A 284 3.00 35.91 29.73
CA SER A 284 3.93 37.01 30.02
C SER A 284 3.77 37.60 31.42
N ASN A 285 2.57 37.50 32.00
CA ASN A 285 2.31 37.97 33.37
C ASN A 285 2.83 37.00 34.44
N LYS A 286 3.06 35.73 34.08
CA LYS A 286 3.54 34.68 34.99
C LYS A 286 5.04 34.46 34.91
N ASP A 287 5.64 34.71 33.74
CA ASP A 287 7.06 34.48 33.50
C ASP A 287 7.63 35.60 32.61
N VAL A 288 8.44 36.46 33.22
CA VAL A 288 9.00 37.68 32.58
C VAL A 288 10.35 37.41 31.91
N SER A 289 10.87 36.17 31.99
CA SER A 289 12.24 35.84 31.59
C SER A 289 12.44 35.71 30.08
N PHE A 290 11.38 35.47 29.30
CA PHE A 290 11.46 35.34 27.85
C PHE A 290 11.13 36.64 27.14
N VAL A 291 12.12 37.21 26.46
CA VAL A 291 11.96 38.39 25.61
C VAL A 291 10.98 38.06 24.46
N ASP A 292 10.14 39.03 24.07
CA ASP A 292 9.21 39.00 22.93
C ASP A 292 7.82 38.34 23.11
N ILE A 293 7.40 37.85 24.29
CA ILE A 293 6.05 37.24 24.42
C ILE A 293 4.93 38.26 24.11
N VAL A 294 4.99 39.46 24.71
CA VAL A 294 3.95 40.50 24.54
C VAL A 294 3.89 41.01 23.10
N SER A 295 5.04 41.21 22.46
CA SER A 295 5.12 41.64 21.05
C SER A 295 4.62 40.54 20.11
N THR A 296 4.90 39.27 20.42
CA THR A 296 4.38 38.10 19.70
C THR A 296 2.85 38.03 19.83
N ALA A 297 2.31 38.14 21.05
CA ALA A 297 0.87 38.10 21.29
C ALA A 297 0.11 39.17 20.49
N LYS A 298 0.61 40.41 20.48
CA LYS A 298 0.05 41.51 19.68
C LYS A 298 0.14 41.23 18.18
N SER A 299 1.25 40.63 17.72
CA SER A 299 1.46 40.30 16.31
C SER A 299 0.53 39.20 15.82
N VAL A 300 0.32 38.14 16.60
CA VAL A 300 -0.63 37.05 16.29
C VAL A 300 -2.03 37.63 16.06
N LYS A 301 -2.51 38.46 16.99
CA LYS A 301 -3.84 39.08 16.90
C LYS A 301 -3.96 40.02 15.71
N ARG A 302 -2.94 40.84 15.44
CA ARG A 302 -2.96 41.79 14.33
C ARG A 302 -2.87 41.11 12.96
N GLN A 303 -2.01 40.11 12.83
CA GLN A 303 -1.72 39.45 11.54
C GLN A 303 -2.66 38.27 11.26
N GLN A 304 -3.42 37.80 12.25
CA GLN A 304 -4.24 36.58 12.14
C GLN A 304 -3.39 35.40 11.62
N SER A 305 -2.21 35.21 12.22
CA SER A 305 -1.21 34.26 11.77
C SER A 305 -0.48 33.61 12.95
N LEU A 306 -0.12 32.33 12.79
CA LEU A 306 0.68 31.57 13.75
C LEU A 306 2.19 31.85 13.60
N GLU A 307 2.63 32.44 12.49
CA GLU A 307 4.05 32.64 12.19
C GLU A 307 4.85 33.32 13.32
N PRO A 308 4.34 34.35 14.04
CA PRO A 308 5.05 34.92 15.18
C PRO A 308 5.36 33.90 16.30
N VAL A 309 4.44 32.95 16.56
CA VAL A 309 4.67 31.87 17.53
C VAL A 309 5.69 30.87 17.01
N LEU A 310 5.63 30.53 15.71
CA LEU A 310 6.59 29.63 15.08
C LEU A 310 8.01 30.21 15.09
N VAL A 311 8.18 31.53 14.98
CA VAL A 311 9.48 32.20 15.11
C VAL A 311 10.06 31.99 16.52
N LEU A 312 9.26 32.12 17.57
CA LEU A 312 9.71 31.81 18.93
C LEU A 312 10.07 30.33 19.08
N LEU A 313 9.22 29.42 18.60
CA LEU A 313 9.50 27.99 18.63
C LEU A 313 10.81 27.67 17.91
N ARG A 314 11.03 28.18 16.70
CA ARG A 314 12.29 27.96 15.94
C ARG A 314 13.52 28.47 16.69
N ARG A 315 13.40 29.61 17.41
CA ARG A 315 14.50 30.18 18.20
C ARG A 315 14.91 29.27 19.35
N TYR A 316 13.96 28.67 20.06
CA TYR A 316 14.21 27.93 21.29
C TYR A 316 14.21 26.39 21.14
N ASN A 317 13.72 25.84 20.03
CA ASN A 317 13.54 24.39 19.84
C ASN A 317 14.83 23.57 19.94
N ASN A 318 15.98 24.16 19.60
CA ASN A 318 17.28 23.48 19.65
C ASN A 318 18.08 23.77 20.92
N SER A 319 17.47 24.46 21.89
CA SER A 319 18.16 24.81 23.12
C SER A 319 18.44 23.59 23.99
N GLN A 320 19.59 23.59 24.67
CA GLN A 320 19.86 22.64 25.74
C GLN A 320 19.37 23.11 27.11
N ASN A 321 18.94 24.38 27.22
CA ASN A 321 18.41 24.95 28.45
C ASN A 321 17.02 24.34 28.76
N SER A 322 16.86 23.80 29.97
CA SER A 322 15.61 23.16 30.42
C SER A 322 14.43 24.11 30.52
N GLN A 323 14.66 25.38 30.87
CA GLN A 323 13.62 26.41 30.91
C GLN A 323 13.13 26.74 29.49
N GLU A 324 14.03 26.85 28.52
CA GLU A 324 13.67 27.11 27.11
C GLU A 324 12.92 25.93 26.48
N LYS A 325 13.27 24.68 26.85
CA LYS A 325 12.49 23.49 26.46
C LYS A 325 11.07 23.54 27.03
N ARG A 326 10.95 23.81 28.34
CA ARG A 326 9.64 23.97 29.00
C ARG A 326 8.82 25.09 28.37
N PHE A 327 9.45 26.20 28.00
CA PHE A 327 8.80 27.29 27.30
C PHE A 327 8.27 26.86 25.93
N CYS A 328 9.07 26.12 25.13
CA CYS A 328 8.60 25.53 23.88
C CYS A 328 7.38 24.62 24.09
N ASP A 329 7.36 23.81 25.15
CA ASP A 329 6.24 22.92 25.45
C ASP A 329 4.97 23.70 25.81
N ILE A 330 5.08 24.80 26.56
CA ILE A 330 3.97 25.71 26.86
C ILE A 330 3.45 26.35 25.56
N LEU A 331 4.33 26.83 24.67
CA LEU A 331 3.92 27.40 23.39
C LEU A 331 3.16 26.39 22.51
N LYS A 332 3.63 25.14 22.44
CA LYS A 332 2.93 24.05 21.74
C LYS A 332 1.56 23.77 22.36
N GLN A 333 1.45 23.82 23.69
CA GLN A 333 0.18 23.64 24.39
C GLN A 333 -0.80 24.77 24.08
N ILE A 334 -0.34 26.03 24.04
CA ILE A 334 -1.15 27.19 23.64
C ILE A 334 -1.63 27.03 22.18
N GLU A 335 -0.74 26.66 21.26
CA GLU A 335 -1.10 26.38 19.85
C GLU A 335 -2.21 25.32 19.80
N MET A 336 -2.01 24.18 20.47
CA MET A 336 -2.94 23.06 20.45
C MET A 336 -4.30 23.39 21.07
N ASN A 337 -4.33 24.06 22.22
CA ASN A 337 -5.57 24.41 22.92
C ASN A 337 -6.45 25.38 22.11
N ASN A 338 -5.83 26.18 21.26
CA ASN A 338 -6.49 27.17 20.42
C ASN A 338 -6.58 26.70 18.95
N SER A 339 -6.34 25.43 18.68
CA SER A 339 -6.49 24.83 17.36
C SER A 339 -7.82 24.10 17.21
N TYR A 340 -8.38 24.17 16.01
CA TYR A 340 -9.59 23.45 15.60
C TYR A 340 -9.42 22.92 14.17
N GLN A 341 -10.42 22.18 13.67
CA GLN A 341 -10.54 21.81 12.27
C GLN A 341 -11.83 22.37 11.71
N SER A 342 -11.79 22.87 10.49
CA SER A 342 -12.95 23.35 9.75
C SER A 342 -13.14 22.51 8.51
N ALA A 343 -14.37 22.09 8.24
CA ALA A 343 -14.68 21.45 6.98
C ALA A 343 -14.52 22.44 5.82
N ARG A 344 -13.94 21.99 4.72
CA ARG A 344 -13.89 22.68 3.44
C ARG A 344 -14.48 21.75 2.39
N TYR A 345 -15.49 22.23 1.68
CA TYR A 345 -16.12 21.50 0.59
C TYR A 345 -15.80 22.24 -0.72
N ASP A 346 -15.12 21.56 -1.62
CA ASP A 346 -14.74 22.09 -2.93
C ASP A 346 -15.75 21.55 -3.98
N GLY A 347 -16.21 22.39 -4.91
CA GLY A 347 -17.13 21.97 -5.97
C GLY A 347 -18.63 21.90 -5.60
N ARG A 348 -19.10 22.76 -4.68
CA ARG A 348 -20.51 22.79 -4.21
C ARG A 348 -21.00 21.47 -3.59
N LEU A 349 -20.10 20.74 -2.93
CA LEU A 349 -20.45 19.51 -2.21
C LEU A 349 -21.04 19.76 -0.81
N GLN A 350 -20.95 20.99 -0.29
CA GLN A 350 -21.46 21.34 1.04
C GLN A 350 -22.96 21.01 1.14
N GLY A 351 -23.33 20.28 2.20
CA GLY A 351 -24.71 19.95 2.48
C GLY A 351 -25.36 18.97 1.51
N THR A 352 -24.56 18.20 0.78
CA THR A 352 -25.02 17.10 -0.09
C THR A 352 -24.62 15.75 0.47
N SER A 353 -25.29 14.66 0.08
CA SER A 353 -24.94 13.29 0.50
C SER A 353 -23.48 12.91 0.18
N PRO A 354 -22.93 13.14 -1.04
CA PRO A 354 -21.51 12.91 -1.31
C PRO A 354 -20.57 13.73 -0.41
N GLY A 355 -20.95 14.98 -0.10
CA GLY A 355 -20.22 15.81 0.86
C GLY A 355 -20.16 15.21 2.26
N MET A 356 -21.29 14.68 2.74
CA MET A 356 -21.36 14.00 4.05
C MET A 356 -20.52 12.71 4.06
N ILE A 357 -20.55 11.93 2.99
CA ILE A 357 -19.74 10.70 2.85
C ILE A 357 -18.24 11.04 2.89
N LEU A 358 -17.82 12.08 2.16
CA LEU A 358 -16.43 12.54 2.15
C LEU A 358 -16.00 13.03 3.54
N PHE A 359 -16.84 13.79 4.23
CA PHE A 359 -16.59 14.18 5.62
C PHE A 359 -16.45 12.96 6.52
N TYR A 360 -17.42 12.05 6.48
CA TYR A 360 -17.47 10.90 7.36
C TYR A 360 -16.26 9.98 7.19
N THR A 361 -15.86 9.70 5.94
CA THR A 361 -14.72 8.81 5.65
C THR A 361 -13.38 9.45 6.01
N ASP A 362 -13.27 10.78 5.89
CA ASP A 362 -12.13 11.56 6.40
C ASP A 362 -12.04 11.49 7.93
N LEU A 363 -13.16 11.77 8.61
CA LEU A 363 -13.26 11.74 10.06
C LEU A 363 -12.99 10.33 10.60
N THR A 364 -13.59 9.29 10.02
CA THR A 364 -13.45 7.89 10.45
C THR A 364 -11.99 7.43 10.38
N ALA A 365 -11.26 7.80 9.32
CA ALA A 365 -9.85 7.47 9.21
C ALA A 365 -9.03 8.05 10.36
N LYS A 366 -9.34 9.28 10.79
CA LYS A 366 -8.69 9.91 11.96
C LYS A 366 -9.06 9.21 13.25
N LEU A 367 -10.35 8.96 13.47
CA LEU A 367 -10.83 8.31 14.68
C LEU A 367 -10.15 6.95 14.86
N TRP A 368 -10.05 6.16 13.79
CA TRP A 368 -9.39 4.86 13.82
C TRP A 368 -7.86 4.97 13.93
N ALA A 369 -7.23 5.95 13.30
CA ALA A 369 -5.78 6.18 13.45
C ALA A 369 -5.41 6.50 14.91
N LEU A 370 -6.22 7.32 15.56
CA LEU A 370 -6.02 7.80 16.94
C LEU A 370 -6.53 6.82 18.01
N ASP A 371 -7.27 5.78 17.61
CA ASP A 371 -8.11 4.98 18.51
C ASP A 371 -9.03 5.83 19.39
N TYR A 372 -9.59 6.89 18.81
CA TYR A 372 -10.36 7.87 19.55
C TYR A 372 -11.59 7.21 20.20
N ASN A 373 -11.68 7.29 21.53
CA ASN A 373 -12.70 6.60 22.32
C ASN A 373 -12.78 5.08 22.08
N GLY A 374 -11.69 4.45 21.63
CA GLY A 374 -11.63 3.00 21.41
C GLY A 374 -12.46 2.51 20.21
N VAL A 375 -12.82 3.38 19.27
CA VAL A 375 -13.67 3.00 18.12
C VAL A 375 -12.92 2.36 16.97
N ALA A 376 -11.60 2.18 17.06
CA ALA A 376 -10.85 1.50 16.01
C ALA A 376 -11.27 0.02 15.88
N PRO A 377 -11.42 -0.52 14.66
CA PRO A 377 -12.00 -1.84 14.43
C PRO A 377 -10.97 -2.97 14.60
N LYS A 378 -10.20 -2.97 15.69
CA LYS A 378 -9.08 -3.91 15.94
C LYS A 378 -9.51 -5.38 15.87
N ASP A 379 -10.69 -5.68 16.40
CA ASP A 379 -11.23 -7.04 16.46
C ASP A 379 -12.07 -7.41 15.23
N LYS A 380 -12.44 -6.42 14.41
CA LYS A 380 -13.28 -6.61 13.21
C LYS A 380 -12.46 -6.73 11.93
N ILE A 381 -11.34 -6.02 11.86
CA ILE A 381 -10.43 -6.07 10.72
C ILE A 381 -9.13 -6.73 11.16
N ARG A 382 -8.93 -7.95 10.68
CA ARG A 382 -7.75 -8.77 11.01
C ARG A 382 -6.45 -8.04 10.66
N GLY A 383 -5.59 -7.87 11.66
CA GLY A 383 -4.28 -7.21 11.52
C GLY A 383 -4.32 -5.68 11.52
N PHE A 384 -5.49 -5.07 11.72
CA PHE A 384 -5.62 -3.63 11.88
C PHE A 384 -4.85 -3.18 13.13
N ARG A 385 -4.01 -2.17 12.97
CA ARG A 385 -3.26 -1.53 14.06
C ARG A 385 -3.42 -0.03 13.97
N THR A 386 -3.73 0.58 15.10
CA THR A 386 -3.81 2.03 15.27
C THR A 386 -2.42 2.64 15.19
N MET A 387 -2.30 3.95 14.95
CA MET A 387 -0.98 4.58 14.87
C MET A 387 -0.21 4.47 16.18
N SER A 388 -0.89 4.56 17.33
CA SER A 388 -0.29 4.40 18.66
C SER A 388 0.31 3.01 18.92
N GLU A 389 -0.14 1.98 18.20
CA GLU A 389 0.37 0.61 18.31
C GLU A 389 1.58 0.34 17.39
N ILE A 390 1.86 1.26 16.46
CA ILE A 390 3.00 1.14 15.55
C ILE A 390 4.25 1.62 16.25
N LYS A 391 5.12 0.66 16.58
CA LYS A 391 6.44 0.95 17.14
C LYS A 391 7.35 1.55 16.07
N VAL A 392 8.08 2.61 16.44
CA VAL A 392 9.05 3.27 15.55
C VAL A 392 10.46 2.79 15.87
N SER A 393 11.07 2.10 14.93
CA SER A 393 12.48 1.69 15.04
C SER A 393 13.40 2.92 15.14
N LYS A 394 14.47 2.84 15.94
CA LYS A 394 15.45 3.92 16.14
C LYS A 394 16.06 4.45 14.86
N LEU A 395 16.09 3.62 13.81
CA LEU A 395 16.41 4.00 12.43
C LEU A 395 15.64 5.21 11.91
N TYR A 396 14.45 5.47 12.45
CA TYR A 396 13.51 6.47 11.93
C TYR A 396 13.17 7.58 12.94
N TRP A 397 13.81 7.61 14.12
CA TRP A 397 13.45 8.56 15.18
C TRP A 397 13.65 10.02 14.80
N ASP A 398 14.81 10.34 14.21
CA ASP A 398 15.11 11.72 13.77
C ASP A 398 14.09 12.20 12.73
N ASP A 399 13.74 11.32 11.77
CA ASP A 399 12.76 11.64 10.74
C ASP A 399 11.34 11.70 11.32
N PHE A 400 11.00 10.86 12.30
CA PHE A 400 9.72 10.88 13.00
C PHE A 400 9.49 12.19 13.77
N LEU A 401 10.46 12.59 14.60
CA LEU A 401 10.38 13.82 15.39
C LEU A 401 10.28 15.05 14.49
N ARG A 402 11.13 15.10 13.45
CA ARG A 402 11.18 16.20 12.49
C ARG A 402 9.93 16.27 11.61
N LEU A 403 9.38 15.13 11.19
CA LEU A 403 8.23 15.05 10.28
C LEU A 403 6.97 14.58 11.00
N SER A 404 6.70 15.18 12.16
CA SER A 404 5.61 14.75 13.06
C SER A 404 4.22 15.23 12.66
N LYS A 405 4.09 16.25 11.79
CA LYS A 405 2.79 16.64 11.20
C LYS A 405 2.54 15.87 9.91
N THR A 406 1.62 14.91 9.94
CA THR A 406 1.18 14.15 8.77
C THR A 406 -0.20 14.60 8.31
N ARG A 407 -0.36 14.79 7.00
CA ARG A 407 -1.67 14.87 6.34
C ARG A 407 -1.87 13.58 5.56
N LEU A 408 -3.06 12.99 5.66
CA LEU A 408 -3.49 11.94 4.75
C LEU A 408 -4.45 12.51 3.71
N TRP A 409 -4.68 11.73 2.66
CA TRP A 409 -5.57 12.04 1.58
C TRP A 409 -6.20 10.76 1.03
N PHE A 410 -7.45 10.89 0.60
CA PHE A 410 -8.07 9.95 -0.32
C PHE A 410 -7.96 10.49 -1.74
N GLY A 411 -7.75 9.59 -2.70
CA GLY A 411 -7.78 9.97 -4.10
C GLY A 411 -7.85 8.77 -5.01
N LEU A 412 -7.80 9.04 -6.31
CA LEU A 412 -7.82 7.99 -7.32
C LEU A 412 -6.48 7.23 -7.33
N ARG A 413 -6.55 5.91 -7.15
CA ARG A 413 -5.45 4.97 -7.32
C ARG A 413 -5.12 4.87 -8.80
N GLN A 414 -3.89 5.20 -9.15
CA GLN A 414 -3.49 5.31 -10.55
C GLN A 414 -3.53 3.95 -11.25
N GLU A 415 -3.17 2.88 -10.57
CA GLU A 415 -3.27 1.50 -11.03
C GLU A 415 -4.67 0.90 -10.91
N GLY A 416 -5.60 1.60 -10.25
CA GLY A 416 -6.98 1.15 -10.04
C GLY A 416 -7.90 1.33 -11.26
N PHE A 417 -7.38 1.85 -12.37
CA PHE A 417 -8.10 1.96 -13.64
C PHE A 417 -7.13 2.09 -14.81
N ASP A 418 -7.61 1.71 -15.99
CA ASP A 418 -6.93 1.96 -17.26
C ASP A 418 -7.88 2.43 -18.35
N VAL A 419 -7.33 3.23 -19.27
CA VAL A 419 -8.02 3.82 -20.41
C VAL A 419 -7.48 3.20 -21.70
N HIS A 420 -8.40 2.75 -22.56
CA HIS A 420 -8.18 2.06 -23.82
C HIS A 420 -9.03 2.70 -24.93
N GLY A 421 -8.52 3.75 -25.57
CA GLY A 421 -9.31 4.54 -26.52
C GLY A 421 -10.51 5.18 -25.81
N ARG A 422 -11.72 5.02 -26.37
CA ARG A 422 -12.97 5.52 -25.77
C ARG A 422 -13.57 4.59 -24.71
N LYS A 423 -12.73 3.90 -23.94
CA LYS A 423 -13.14 2.95 -22.91
C LYS A 423 -12.27 3.08 -21.67
N ILE A 424 -12.89 3.09 -20.50
CA ILE A 424 -12.24 2.99 -19.19
C ILE A 424 -12.68 1.69 -18.54
N LEU A 425 -11.73 1.01 -17.91
CA LEU A 425 -11.97 -0.15 -17.06
C LEU A 425 -11.43 0.14 -15.66
N PHE A 426 -12.22 -0.16 -14.64
CA PHE A 426 -11.85 0.03 -13.24
C PHE A 426 -11.57 -1.32 -12.56
N GLU A 427 -10.56 -1.34 -11.69
CA GLU A 427 -10.43 -2.37 -10.67
C GLU A 427 -11.54 -2.26 -9.62
N PRO A 428 -11.80 -3.30 -8.81
CA PRO A 428 -12.74 -3.20 -7.69
C PRO A 428 -12.40 -2.03 -6.74
N THR A 429 -11.10 -1.80 -6.50
CA THR A 429 -10.62 -0.67 -5.71
C THR A 429 -9.88 0.34 -6.58
N ALA A 430 -10.51 1.49 -6.78
CA ALA A 430 -9.93 2.65 -7.44
C ALA A 430 -9.55 3.77 -6.47
N THR A 431 -9.78 3.61 -5.16
CA THR A 431 -9.31 4.57 -4.15
C THR A 431 -7.92 4.19 -3.68
N ARG A 432 -7.09 5.21 -3.47
CA ARG A 432 -5.85 5.10 -2.69
C ARG A 432 -5.92 5.97 -1.45
N VAL A 433 -5.21 5.54 -0.41
CA VAL A 433 -4.88 6.33 0.77
C VAL A 433 -3.40 6.67 0.70
N TYR A 434 -3.07 7.95 0.80
CA TYR A 434 -1.69 8.40 0.79
C TYR A 434 -1.50 9.54 1.77
N ALA A 435 -0.24 9.85 2.08
CA ALA A 435 0.10 10.90 3.02
C ALA A 435 1.42 11.56 2.69
N ALA A 436 1.63 12.68 3.33
CA ALA A 436 2.87 13.41 3.35
C ALA A 436 3.06 13.94 4.76
N SER A 437 4.31 14.06 5.16
CA SER A 437 4.68 14.63 6.44
C SER A 437 5.47 15.90 6.26
N SER A 438 5.32 16.80 7.21
CA SER A 438 5.93 18.13 7.21
C SER A 438 6.55 18.41 8.57
N ASP A 439 7.51 19.31 8.56
CA ASP A 439 8.10 19.85 9.77
C ASP A 439 7.10 20.82 10.43
N PRO A 440 6.69 20.59 11.69
CA PRO A 440 5.80 21.50 12.41
C PRO A 440 6.29 22.95 12.44
N LEU A 441 7.60 23.17 12.43
CA LEU A 441 8.23 24.48 12.43
C LEU A 441 8.22 25.13 11.05
N PHE A 442 8.09 24.35 9.97
CA PHE A 442 8.08 24.83 8.58
C PHE A 442 6.86 24.27 7.82
N PRO A 443 5.64 24.66 8.22
CA PRO A 443 4.42 24.17 7.59
C PRO A 443 4.39 24.51 6.09
N GLY A 444 3.74 23.66 5.29
CA GLY A 444 3.62 23.80 3.84
C GLY A 444 4.77 23.19 3.02
N LYS A 445 5.81 22.67 3.67
CA LYS A 445 6.87 21.86 3.04
C LYS A 445 6.63 20.39 3.31
N GLU A 446 5.82 19.77 2.45
CA GLU A 446 5.47 18.35 2.55
C GLU A 446 6.54 17.46 1.91
N THR A 447 6.78 16.31 2.54
CA THR A 447 7.72 15.26 2.13
C THR A 447 7.09 13.89 2.32
N GLU A 448 7.79 12.82 1.95
CA GLU A 448 7.35 11.45 2.22
C GLU A 448 6.92 11.27 3.69
N PRO A 449 5.88 10.47 3.96
CA PRO A 449 5.37 10.31 5.30
C PRO A 449 6.43 9.72 6.23
N ASN A 450 6.42 10.14 7.50
CA ASN A 450 7.26 9.53 8.52
C ASN A 450 6.96 8.02 8.65
N PHE A 451 7.86 7.28 9.32
CA PHE A 451 7.75 5.82 9.39
C PHE A 451 6.41 5.33 9.96
N GLN A 452 5.93 5.91 11.06
CA GLN A 452 4.69 5.48 11.72
C GLN A 452 3.48 5.69 10.80
N SER A 453 3.37 6.91 10.25
CA SER A 453 2.31 7.27 9.32
C SER A 453 2.35 6.44 8.05
N ARG A 454 3.54 6.15 7.51
CA ARG A 454 3.70 5.28 6.34
C ARG A 454 3.27 3.86 6.65
N GLU A 455 3.70 3.27 7.76
CA GLU A 455 3.29 1.91 8.12
C GLU A 455 1.77 1.80 8.29
N PHE A 456 1.13 2.78 8.93
CA PHE A 456 -0.32 2.82 9.10
C PHE A 456 -1.04 2.94 7.75
N LEU A 457 -0.71 3.97 6.98
CA LEU A 457 -1.45 4.32 5.78
C LEU A 457 -1.16 3.39 4.61
N SER A 458 0.07 2.89 4.47
CA SER A 458 0.38 1.86 3.48
C SER A 458 -0.27 0.52 3.85
N TRP A 459 -0.48 0.22 5.14
CA TRP A 459 -1.28 -0.94 5.51
C TRP A 459 -2.75 -0.72 5.15
N TRP A 460 -3.32 0.44 5.49
CA TRP A 460 -4.70 0.81 5.18
C TRP A 460 -4.98 0.77 3.68
N ASP A 461 -4.12 1.41 2.88
CA ASP A 461 -4.23 1.46 1.42
C ASP A 461 -4.23 0.04 0.82
N ARG A 462 -3.31 -0.82 1.25
CA ARG A 462 -3.25 -2.20 0.77
C ARG A 462 -4.45 -3.05 1.20
N HIS A 463 -5.07 -2.76 2.34
CA HIS A 463 -6.22 -3.48 2.89
C HIS A 463 -7.56 -2.73 2.72
N TYR A 464 -7.63 -1.82 1.73
CA TYR A 464 -8.80 -0.98 1.52
C TYR A 464 -10.10 -1.78 1.40
N SER A 465 -10.07 -2.95 0.75
CA SER A 465 -11.24 -3.82 0.65
C SER A 465 -11.73 -4.25 2.04
N ALA A 466 -10.87 -4.76 2.92
CA ALA A 466 -11.27 -5.15 4.28
C ALA A 466 -11.82 -3.98 5.10
N ILE A 467 -11.29 -2.77 4.88
CA ILE A 467 -11.80 -1.53 5.48
C ILE A 467 -13.20 -1.20 4.96
N SER A 468 -13.43 -1.29 3.66
CA SER A 468 -14.73 -0.98 3.07
C SER A 468 -15.81 -2.01 3.41
N GLU A 469 -15.44 -3.29 3.55
CA GLU A 469 -16.35 -4.33 4.05
C GLU A 469 -16.76 -4.06 5.51
N CYS A 470 -15.84 -3.55 6.33
CA CYS A 470 -16.13 -3.20 7.73
C CYS A 470 -16.93 -1.91 7.87
N GLU A 471 -16.65 -0.90 7.03
CA GLU A 471 -17.33 0.40 7.00
C GLU A 471 -17.75 0.74 5.56
N PRO A 472 -19.00 0.42 5.17
CA PRO A 472 -19.48 0.55 3.79
C PRO A 472 -19.41 1.96 3.20
N GLN A 473 -19.29 3.02 4.02
CA GLN A 473 -19.07 4.37 3.46
C GLN A 473 -17.76 4.46 2.65
N TYR A 474 -16.77 3.59 2.89
CA TYR A 474 -15.60 3.50 2.02
C TYR A 474 -15.91 2.85 0.65
N HIS A 475 -16.91 1.96 0.54
CA HIS A 475 -17.36 1.53 -0.80
C HIS A 475 -17.96 2.71 -1.59
N LYS A 476 -18.75 3.55 -0.93
CA LYS A 476 -19.28 4.78 -1.54
C LYS A 476 -18.17 5.76 -1.90
N LEU A 477 -17.16 5.96 -1.03
CA LEU A 477 -15.98 6.76 -1.35
C LEU A 477 -15.29 6.23 -2.62
N ASN A 478 -15.14 4.91 -2.74
CA ASN A 478 -14.59 4.29 -3.94
C ASN A 478 -15.41 4.56 -5.19
N GLN A 479 -16.74 4.51 -5.11
CA GLN A 479 -17.60 4.95 -6.21
C GLN A 479 -17.42 6.43 -6.53
N ILE A 480 -17.35 7.31 -5.52
CA ILE A 480 -17.10 8.74 -5.72
C ILE A 480 -15.81 8.93 -6.53
N GLN A 481 -14.71 8.23 -6.18
CA GLN A 481 -13.46 8.32 -6.95
C GLN A 481 -13.63 7.86 -8.41
N LYS A 482 -14.33 6.74 -8.65
CA LYS A 482 -14.58 6.24 -10.01
C LYS A 482 -15.44 7.21 -10.83
N TRP A 483 -16.53 7.70 -10.27
CA TRP A 483 -17.41 8.66 -10.93
C TRP A 483 -16.73 10.01 -11.17
N SER A 484 -15.93 10.50 -10.22
CA SER A 484 -15.05 11.65 -10.42
C SER A 484 -14.11 11.47 -11.62
N CYS A 485 -13.49 10.29 -11.77
CA CYS A 485 -12.66 9.96 -12.93
C CYS A 485 -13.46 10.00 -14.24
N ILE A 486 -14.65 9.39 -14.25
CA ILE A 486 -15.56 9.39 -15.41
C ILE A 486 -15.93 10.83 -15.81
N MET A 487 -16.33 11.68 -14.85
CA MET A 487 -16.72 13.07 -15.14
C MET A 487 -15.57 13.89 -15.69
N VAL A 488 -14.36 13.73 -15.15
CA VAL A 488 -13.17 14.41 -15.68
C VAL A 488 -12.92 13.96 -17.13
N ILE A 489 -12.96 12.66 -17.43
CA ILE A 489 -12.71 12.17 -18.79
C ILE A 489 -13.79 12.66 -19.76
N LEU A 490 -15.07 12.55 -19.42
CA LEU A 490 -16.16 13.00 -20.29
C LEU A 490 -16.10 14.52 -20.54
N ARG A 491 -15.70 15.31 -19.54
CA ARG A 491 -15.49 16.76 -19.70
C ARG A 491 -14.33 17.07 -20.64
N GLU A 492 -13.20 16.38 -20.52
CA GLU A 492 -12.05 16.55 -21.43
C GLU A 492 -12.39 16.13 -22.86
N GLU A 493 -13.22 15.10 -23.02
CA GLU A 493 -13.78 14.64 -24.31
C GLU A 493 -14.91 15.54 -24.83
N LYS A 494 -15.29 16.61 -24.09
CA LYS A 494 -16.41 17.51 -24.40
C LYS A 494 -17.72 16.77 -24.66
N SER A 495 -17.93 15.67 -23.93
CA SER A 495 -19.13 14.85 -24.07
C SER A 495 -20.27 15.44 -23.25
N HIS A 496 -21.39 15.69 -23.93
CA HIS A 496 -22.64 16.22 -23.34
C HIS A 496 -23.65 15.11 -23.00
N ILE A 497 -23.22 13.85 -23.04
CA ILE A 497 -24.14 12.72 -23.00
C ILE A 497 -24.89 12.59 -21.67
N LEU A 498 -24.30 13.07 -20.58
CA LEU A 498 -24.89 13.04 -19.25
C LEU A 498 -25.54 14.38 -18.85
N ASP A 499 -25.75 15.32 -19.78
CA ASP A 499 -26.33 16.64 -19.47
C ASP A 499 -27.75 16.56 -18.87
N PHE A 500 -28.45 15.43 -19.07
CA PHE A 500 -29.71 15.18 -18.38
C PHE A 500 -29.57 15.18 -16.85
N LEU A 501 -28.37 14.93 -16.29
CA LEU A 501 -28.09 14.98 -14.85
C LEU A 501 -28.19 16.39 -14.27
N HIS A 502 -28.09 17.44 -15.08
CA HIS A 502 -28.35 18.81 -14.59
C HIS A 502 -29.78 18.99 -14.09
N ARG A 503 -30.73 18.23 -14.63
CA ARG A 503 -32.17 18.33 -14.31
C ARG A 503 -32.59 17.45 -13.12
N VAL A 504 -31.72 16.57 -12.65
CA VAL A 504 -32.00 15.72 -11.48
C VAL A 504 -32.05 16.63 -10.24
N PRO A 505 -33.14 16.63 -9.45
CA PRO A 505 -33.21 17.39 -8.21
C PRO A 505 -32.17 16.86 -7.23
N VAL A 506 -31.53 17.77 -6.48
CA VAL A 506 -30.54 17.43 -5.47
C VAL A 506 -30.93 18.06 -4.15
N THR A 507 -30.87 17.26 -3.09
CA THR A 507 -31.08 17.66 -1.72
C THR A 507 -29.82 18.34 -1.23
N GLU A 508 -29.98 19.58 -0.80
CA GLU A 508 -28.94 20.40 -0.21
C GLU A 508 -29.32 20.75 1.23
N GLY A 509 -28.35 21.26 1.99
CA GLY A 509 -28.59 21.71 3.37
C GLY A 509 -28.43 20.63 4.44
N TYR A 510 -27.85 19.47 4.11
CA TYR A 510 -27.37 18.57 5.16
C TYR A 510 -26.35 19.30 6.05
N ASP A 511 -26.52 19.18 7.35
CA ASP A 511 -25.53 19.59 8.35
C ASP A 511 -24.90 18.32 8.91
N PHE A 512 -23.57 18.22 8.86
CA PHE A 512 -22.88 16.97 9.18
C PHE A 512 -23.14 16.51 10.62
N GLU A 513 -23.26 17.42 11.58
CA GLU A 513 -23.55 17.05 12.97
C GLU A 513 -24.90 16.35 13.09
N THR A 514 -25.92 16.90 12.43
CA THR A 514 -27.28 16.33 12.45
C THR A 514 -27.34 15.04 11.64
N TRP A 515 -26.73 15.02 10.45
CA TRP A 515 -26.67 13.83 9.59
C TRP A 515 -25.97 12.66 10.28
N TYR A 516 -24.82 12.90 10.92
CA TYR A 516 -24.04 11.89 11.62
C TYR A 516 -24.84 11.25 12.77
N LYS A 517 -25.53 12.07 13.57
CA LYS A 517 -26.40 11.61 14.66
C LYS A 517 -27.53 10.73 14.13
N ASN A 518 -28.22 11.18 13.08
CA ASN A 518 -29.43 10.54 12.56
C ASN A 518 -29.18 9.33 11.63
N THR A 519 -27.95 9.13 11.15
CA THR A 519 -27.64 8.04 10.21
C THR A 519 -27.29 6.76 10.97
N GLU A 520 -28.25 5.86 11.17
CA GLU A 520 -28.10 4.66 12.04
C GLU A 520 -27.12 3.61 11.51
N TYR A 521 -26.96 3.51 10.18
CA TYR A 521 -26.15 2.45 9.57
C TYR A 521 -24.63 2.68 9.61
N LEU A 522 -24.17 3.85 10.06
CA LEU A 522 -22.75 4.16 10.21
C LEU A 522 -22.12 3.23 11.26
N LYS A 523 -21.02 2.57 10.94
CA LYS A 523 -20.38 1.60 11.84
C LYS A 523 -19.42 2.26 12.83
N CYS A 524 -18.92 3.45 12.51
CA CYS A 524 -18.09 4.28 13.39
C CYS A 524 -18.93 5.41 14.01
N LYS A 525 -19.45 5.17 15.23
CA LYS A 525 -20.17 6.18 16.03
C LYS A 525 -19.47 6.46 17.35
N THR A 526 -19.27 7.74 17.66
CA THR A 526 -18.74 8.27 18.91
C THR A 526 -19.16 9.72 19.09
N ASP A 527 -19.04 10.25 20.30
CA ASP A 527 -19.22 11.68 20.56
C ASP A 527 -18.14 12.49 19.83
N ILE A 528 -18.58 13.34 18.92
CA ILE A 528 -17.72 14.24 18.15
C ILE A 528 -17.81 15.64 18.76
N PRO A 529 -16.68 16.26 19.15
CA PRO A 529 -16.67 17.58 19.77
C PRO A 529 -16.83 18.70 18.73
N PHE A 530 -18.07 18.90 18.25
CA PHE A 530 -18.43 20.03 17.40
C PHE A 530 -18.25 21.35 18.17
N LEU A 531 -17.78 22.36 17.46
CA LEU A 531 -17.60 23.72 17.96
C LEU A 531 -18.57 24.67 17.26
N ASP A 532 -18.94 25.74 17.95
CA ASP A 532 -19.71 26.82 17.33
C ASP A 532 -18.88 27.49 16.22
N ARG A 533 -19.26 27.23 14.97
CA ARG A 533 -18.63 27.79 13.77
C ARG A 533 -18.72 29.32 13.71
N HIS A 534 -19.74 29.92 14.33
CA HIS A 534 -19.92 31.38 14.34
C HIS A 534 -18.84 32.09 15.15
N ARG A 535 -18.39 31.49 16.27
CA ARG A 535 -17.25 31.98 17.06
C ARG A 535 -15.96 32.13 16.23
N TYR A 536 -15.78 31.29 15.22
CA TYR A 536 -14.58 31.27 14.37
C TYR A 536 -14.78 31.90 12.99
N HIS A 537 -15.90 32.60 12.77
CA HIS A 537 -16.28 33.18 11.47
C HIS A 537 -16.27 32.16 10.32
N ARG A 538 -16.68 30.92 10.61
CA ARG A 538 -16.77 29.83 9.63
C ARG A 538 -18.22 29.58 9.20
N ARG A 539 -18.39 29.15 7.95
CA ARG A 539 -19.68 28.76 7.36
C ARG A 539 -19.96 27.26 7.41
N THR A 540 -18.93 26.49 7.70
CA THR A 540 -18.92 25.02 7.70
C THR A 540 -18.68 24.50 9.10
N GLU A 541 -18.90 23.21 9.31
CA GLU A 541 -18.75 22.56 10.60
C GLU A 541 -17.31 22.69 11.11
N CYS A 542 -17.19 23.00 12.40
CA CYS A 542 -15.92 23.12 13.10
C CYS A 542 -15.84 22.04 14.17
N LEU A 543 -14.68 21.41 14.30
CA LEU A 543 -14.40 20.35 15.27
C LEU A 543 -13.23 20.75 16.14
N ARG A 544 -13.26 20.38 17.42
CA ARG A 544 -12.04 20.39 18.24
C ARG A 544 -11.03 19.42 17.64
N LEU A 545 -9.73 19.72 17.77
CA LEU A 545 -8.70 18.72 17.49
C LEU A 545 -8.92 17.47 18.36
N MET A 546 -9.15 16.34 17.70
CA MET A 546 -9.18 15.04 18.34
C MET A 546 -7.75 14.63 18.67
N ARG A 547 -7.59 13.97 19.82
CA ARG A 547 -6.30 13.44 20.27
C ARG A 547 -6.44 11.97 20.66
N SER A 548 -5.38 11.19 20.44
CA SER A 548 -5.28 9.86 21.02
C SER A 548 -5.15 9.93 22.54
N LEU A 549 -5.27 8.79 23.21
CA LEU A 549 -4.72 8.64 24.56
C LEU A 549 -3.20 8.81 24.52
N ASP A 550 -2.62 9.19 25.66
CA ASP A 550 -1.16 9.21 25.81
C ASP A 550 -0.63 7.78 25.69
N TYR A 551 0.42 7.58 24.90
CA TYR A 551 1.06 6.29 24.71
C TYR A 551 2.58 6.42 24.78
N LEU A 552 3.25 5.34 25.17
CA LEU A 552 4.70 5.31 25.28
C LEU A 552 5.32 5.06 23.89
N LEU A 553 6.19 5.97 23.45
CA LEU A 553 6.96 5.84 22.23
C LEU A 553 8.33 6.47 22.45
N MET A 554 9.42 5.84 22.00
CA MET A 554 10.78 6.39 22.16
C MET A 554 11.16 6.69 23.63
N GLY A 555 10.60 5.93 24.59
CA GLY A 555 10.79 6.17 26.03
C GLY A 555 10.14 7.44 26.59
N GLN A 556 9.23 8.08 25.85
CA GLN A 556 8.50 9.27 26.27
C GLN A 556 6.99 9.10 26.02
N HIS A 557 6.18 9.91 26.70
CA HIS A 557 4.75 9.96 26.42
C HIS A 557 4.48 10.82 25.19
N PHE A 558 3.79 10.23 24.21
CA PHE A 558 3.32 10.90 23.01
C PHE A 558 1.80 10.83 22.95
N PHE A 559 1.21 11.77 22.22
CA PHE A 559 -0.16 11.69 21.74
C PHE A 559 -0.19 12.12 20.28
N LEU A 560 -1.17 11.64 19.54
CA LEU A 560 -1.42 12.02 18.16
C LEU A 560 -2.59 13.00 18.11
N TYR A 561 -2.54 13.94 17.19
CA TYR A 561 -3.65 14.83 16.84
C TYR A 561 -3.55 15.14 15.33
N GLY A 562 -4.66 15.34 14.61
CA GLY A 562 -4.54 15.54 13.16
C GLY A 562 -5.81 15.89 12.39
N GLY A 563 -5.60 16.62 11.28
CA GLY A 563 -6.56 17.00 10.23
C GLY A 563 -6.16 16.40 8.86
N VAL A 564 -7.03 16.40 7.86
CA VAL A 564 -6.88 15.62 6.60
C VAL A 564 -7.45 16.41 5.43
N SER A 565 -6.93 16.21 4.22
CA SER A 565 -7.35 16.94 3.01
C SER A 565 -7.51 16.01 1.82
N LEU A 566 -8.02 16.47 0.66
CA LEU A 566 -8.12 15.66 -0.58
C LEU A 566 -7.11 16.01 -1.69
N ALA A 567 -6.96 15.06 -2.62
CA ALA A 567 -6.04 15.11 -3.77
C ALA A 567 -6.35 16.26 -4.74
N SER A 568 -5.31 16.74 -5.44
CA SER A 568 -5.46 17.85 -6.39
C SER A 568 -5.85 17.37 -7.79
N LYS A 569 -6.56 18.21 -8.57
CA LYS A 569 -6.85 17.97 -10.00
C LYS A 569 -5.61 17.63 -10.84
N LYS A 570 -4.44 18.18 -10.45
CA LYS A 570 -3.15 17.96 -11.12
C LYS A 570 -2.76 16.48 -11.14
N ASP A 571 -3.07 15.74 -10.08
CA ASP A 571 -2.73 14.32 -9.93
C ASP A 571 -3.53 13.43 -10.90
N ILE A 572 -4.76 13.82 -11.22
CA ILE A 572 -5.63 13.11 -12.18
C ILE A 572 -5.18 13.38 -13.62
N ILE A 573 -4.88 14.65 -13.95
CA ILE A 573 -4.52 15.07 -15.31
C ILE A 573 -3.15 14.51 -15.75
N GLN A 574 -2.20 14.32 -14.83
CA GLN A 574 -0.85 13.86 -15.17
C GLN A 574 -0.83 12.50 -15.88
N LYS A 575 -1.79 11.59 -15.60
CA LYS A 575 -1.88 10.29 -16.28
C LYS A 575 -2.60 10.39 -17.63
N LEU A 576 -3.63 11.24 -17.75
CA LEU A 576 -4.31 11.50 -19.03
C LEU A 576 -3.31 12.00 -20.08
N ARG A 577 -2.45 12.95 -19.69
CA ARG A 577 -1.43 13.52 -20.60
C ARG A 577 -0.33 12.54 -20.97
N LYS A 578 0.07 11.63 -20.07
CA LYS A 578 1.16 10.67 -20.32
C LYS A 578 0.86 9.64 -21.42
N LYS A 579 -0.41 9.38 -21.77
CA LYS A 579 -0.79 8.48 -22.87
C LYS A 579 -1.09 9.21 -24.19
N THR A 580 -1.44 10.50 -24.17
CA THR A 580 -1.70 11.27 -25.41
C THR A 580 -0.41 11.67 -26.14
N THR A 581 0.73 11.73 -25.44
CA THR A 581 2.00 12.18 -26.06
C THR A 581 2.78 11.06 -26.78
N THR A 582 2.38 9.79 -26.69
CA THR A 582 3.04 8.68 -27.39
C THR A 582 2.56 8.51 -28.84
N ILE A 583 2.38 9.62 -29.58
CA ILE A 583 2.30 9.62 -31.06
C ILE A 583 3.13 10.76 -31.69
N ALA A 584 3.67 11.72 -30.92
CA ALA A 584 4.52 12.77 -31.47
C ALA A 584 5.99 12.53 -31.11
N GLN A 585 6.81 12.29 -32.15
CA GLN A 585 8.27 12.28 -32.07
C GLN A 585 8.78 13.53 -31.34
N THR A 586 9.61 13.38 -30.30
CA THR A 586 10.66 14.38 -30.03
C THR A 586 11.79 13.86 -29.14
N THR A 587 12.97 14.11 -29.70
CA THR A 587 14.33 14.20 -29.19
C THR A 587 14.57 14.52 -27.70
N LYS A 588 15.62 13.87 -27.19
CA LYS A 588 16.24 13.97 -25.86
C LYS A 588 16.59 15.39 -25.42
N LYS A 589 16.28 15.75 -24.16
CA LYS A 589 17.22 16.45 -23.25
C LYS A 589 16.85 16.33 -21.76
N GLY A 590 17.69 15.58 -21.04
CA GLY A 590 18.19 15.74 -19.66
C GLY A 590 17.27 16.08 -18.48
N LEU A 591 17.01 15.08 -17.61
CA LEU A 591 17.30 15.15 -16.18
C LEU A 591 17.45 13.73 -15.60
N THR A 592 18.56 13.48 -14.92
CA THR A 592 19.03 12.18 -14.46
C THR A 592 18.33 11.72 -13.19
N SER A 593 17.33 10.83 -13.33
CA SER A 593 16.98 9.86 -12.29
C SER A 593 17.29 8.45 -12.80
N LYS A 594 17.93 7.64 -11.96
CA LYS A 594 18.44 6.31 -12.30
C LYS A 594 17.29 5.33 -12.54
N THR A 595 16.98 5.13 -13.82
CA THR A 595 16.69 3.86 -14.51
C THR A 595 16.01 2.76 -13.68
N ALA A 596 14.68 2.86 -13.54
CA ALA A 596 13.82 1.69 -13.74
C ALA A 596 13.35 1.75 -15.20
N THR A 597 13.88 0.88 -16.04
CA THR A 597 13.51 0.79 -17.45
C THR A 597 12.10 0.19 -17.56
N LEU A 598 11.08 1.03 -17.45
CA LEU A 598 9.72 0.69 -17.89
C LEU A 598 9.72 0.70 -19.42
N THR A 599 9.99 -0.46 -19.99
CA THR A 599 9.68 -0.71 -21.39
C THR A 599 8.16 -0.74 -21.52
N GLU A 600 7.60 0.14 -22.37
CA GLU A 600 6.27 -0.03 -22.93
C GLU A 600 6.27 -1.35 -23.72
N LYS A 601 5.97 -2.44 -23.04
CA LYS A 601 5.34 -3.57 -23.70
C LYS A 601 3.87 -3.20 -23.83
N THR A 602 3.45 -2.84 -25.03
CA THR A 602 2.19 -3.40 -25.52
C THR A 602 2.32 -4.90 -25.27
N ILE A 603 1.68 -5.40 -24.21
CA ILE A 603 1.63 -6.85 -23.98
C ILE A 603 0.85 -7.36 -25.19
N LYS A 604 1.58 -7.81 -26.21
CA LYS A 604 1.01 -8.66 -27.24
C LYS A 604 0.31 -9.81 -26.50
N PRO A 605 -0.84 -10.28 -26.99
CA PRO A 605 -1.43 -11.52 -26.50
C PRO A 605 -0.31 -12.56 -26.33
N GLY A 606 -0.32 -13.16 -25.14
CA GLY A 606 0.53 -14.25 -24.64
C GLY A 606 1.89 -14.47 -25.30
N LYS A 607 2.96 -14.33 -24.52
CA LYS A 607 4.02 -15.34 -24.66
C LYS A 607 3.39 -16.69 -24.31
N THR A 608 3.54 -17.67 -25.20
CA THR A 608 3.12 -19.05 -24.95
C THR A 608 3.70 -19.52 -23.62
N VAL A 609 2.84 -19.94 -22.69
CA VAL A 609 3.30 -20.63 -21.50
C VAL A 609 3.77 -22.02 -21.91
N GLU A 610 5.01 -22.33 -21.55
CA GLU A 610 5.63 -23.61 -21.86
C GLU A 610 5.24 -24.61 -20.75
N PHE A 611 4.80 -25.80 -21.14
CA PHE A 611 4.54 -26.91 -20.22
C PHE A 611 5.64 -27.96 -20.34
N THR A 612 5.97 -28.62 -19.23
CA THR A 612 7.04 -29.62 -19.18
C THR A 612 6.52 -30.94 -18.60
N THR A 613 6.82 -32.05 -19.23
CA THR A 613 6.29 -33.37 -18.79
C THR A 613 7.03 -33.93 -17.58
N ASN A 614 8.30 -33.57 -17.38
CA ASN A 614 9.20 -34.19 -16.40
C ASN A 614 9.81 -33.22 -15.37
N GLN A 615 9.23 -32.03 -15.17
CA GLN A 615 9.74 -31.11 -14.16
C GLN A 615 9.39 -31.61 -12.75
N THR A 616 10.38 -32.17 -12.07
CA THR A 616 10.26 -32.64 -10.68
C THR A 616 10.47 -31.53 -9.66
N LYS A 617 11.10 -30.42 -10.06
CA LYS A 617 11.41 -29.29 -9.17
C LYS A 617 11.19 -27.95 -9.86
N LEU A 618 10.63 -26.98 -9.13
CA LEU A 618 10.48 -25.60 -9.57
C LEU A 618 11.07 -24.67 -8.50
N LYS A 619 11.79 -23.63 -8.92
CA LYS A 619 12.61 -22.75 -8.08
C LYS A 619 12.29 -21.28 -8.32
N LEU A 620 11.75 -20.58 -7.34
CA LEU A 620 11.52 -19.14 -7.43
C LEU A 620 12.61 -18.38 -6.66
N ASN A 621 13.47 -17.67 -7.38
CA ASN A 621 14.56 -16.89 -6.77
C ASN A 621 14.05 -15.56 -6.21
N CYS A 622 14.62 -15.15 -5.09
CA CYS A 622 14.28 -13.94 -4.35
C CYS A 622 15.48 -13.00 -4.33
N LYS A 623 15.53 -12.05 -5.26
CA LYS A 623 16.62 -11.07 -5.35
C LYS A 623 16.08 -9.66 -5.25
N LEU A 624 16.71 -8.84 -4.42
CA LEU A 624 16.35 -7.43 -4.22
C LEU A 624 17.60 -6.62 -3.90
N ASN A 625 17.75 -5.45 -4.52
CA ASN A 625 18.88 -4.53 -4.28
C ASN A 625 20.26 -5.22 -4.41
N ASN A 626 20.41 -6.09 -5.41
CA ASN A 626 21.62 -6.91 -5.64
C ASN A 626 21.98 -7.90 -4.52
N LEU A 627 21.12 -8.08 -3.53
CA LEU A 627 21.20 -9.18 -2.59
C LEU A 627 20.31 -10.34 -3.03
N ASP A 628 20.84 -11.54 -2.86
CA ASP A 628 20.10 -12.78 -2.95
C ASP A 628 19.62 -13.17 -1.56
N TYR A 629 18.30 -13.20 -1.37
CA TYR A 629 17.68 -13.56 -0.11
C TYR A 629 17.40 -15.06 -0.02
N GLY A 630 17.39 -15.76 -1.15
CA GLY A 630 17.09 -17.17 -1.19
C GLY A 630 16.25 -17.59 -2.38
N ASN A 631 15.75 -18.81 -2.29
CA ASN A 631 14.81 -19.34 -3.26
C ASN A 631 13.81 -20.28 -2.60
N LEU A 632 12.57 -20.19 -3.07
CA LEU A 632 11.52 -21.14 -2.72
C LEU A 632 11.59 -22.26 -3.74
N LEU A 633 11.70 -23.48 -3.27
CA LEU A 633 11.75 -24.71 -4.07
C LEU A 633 10.43 -25.45 -3.87
N ALA A 634 9.76 -25.79 -4.96
CA ALA A 634 8.64 -26.71 -5.01
C ALA A 634 9.14 -28.06 -5.55
N GLU A 635 9.11 -29.09 -4.72
CA GLU A 635 9.43 -30.47 -5.09
C GLU A 635 8.13 -31.23 -5.35
N LYS A 636 7.95 -31.71 -6.58
CA LYS A 636 6.73 -32.38 -7.00
C LYS A 636 6.78 -33.86 -6.62
N HIS A 637 5.70 -34.32 -6.00
CA HIS A 637 5.39 -35.73 -5.75
C HIS A 637 4.10 -36.12 -6.48
N GLU A 638 3.70 -37.38 -6.41
CA GLU A 638 2.56 -37.92 -7.17
C GLU A 638 1.26 -37.15 -6.93
N ASN A 639 0.90 -36.87 -5.67
CA ASN A 639 -0.31 -36.11 -5.28
C ASN A 639 -0.03 -34.89 -4.39
N SER A 640 1.25 -34.57 -4.18
CA SER A 640 1.65 -33.43 -3.35
C SER A 640 2.77 -32.59 -3.97
N VAL A 641 2.96 -31.39 -3.43
CA VAL A 641 4.10 -30.51 -3.71
C VAL A 641 4.70 -30.10 -2.37
N LYS A 642 5.97 -30.40 -2.13
CA LYS A 642 6.66 -29.97 -0.92
C LYS A 642 7.37 -28.65 -1.17
N LEU A 643 7.06 -27.64 -0.36
CA LEU A 643 7.71 -26.33 -0.41
C LEU A 643 8.87 -26.27 0.58
N LYS A 644 10.03 -25.82 0.10
CA LYS A 644 11.25 -25.64 0.89
C LYS A 644 11.85 -24.27 0.63
N TRP A 645 12.31 -23.61 1.68
CA TRP A 645 12.96 -22.31 1.55
C TRP A 645 14.47 -22.43 1.79
N ASN A 646 15.24 -22.15 0.75
CA ASN A 646 16.70 -22.09 0.83
C ASN A 646 17.11 -20.64 1.04
N LYS A 647 17.40 -20.27 2.29
CA LYS A 647 17.93 -18.95 2.64
C LYS A 647 19.28 -18.72 1.94
N ASN A 648 19.50 -17.49 1.52
CA ASN A 648 20.80 -17.05 1.01
C ASN A 648 21.30 -15.84 1.82
N GLU A 649 22.48 -15.32 1.48
CA GLU A 649 23.24 -14.40 2.32
C GLU A 649 22.43 -13.15 2.74
N GLY A 650 21.52 -12.66 1.89
CA GLY A 650 20.66 -11.50 2.17
C GLY A 650 19.61 -11.74 3.25
N ALA A 651 19.02 -12.94 3.31
CA ALA A 651 18.10 -13.29 4.41
C ALA A 651 18.88 -13.53 5.70
N LEU A 652 19.99 -14.27 5.62
CA LEU A 652 20.83 -14.61 6.77
C LEU A 652 21.36 -13.36 7.48
N ILE A 653 21.86 -12.37 6.73
CA ILE A 653 22.37 -11.14 7.34
C ILE A 653 21.26 -10.36 8.06
N ASN A 654 20.07 -10.23 7.46
CA ASN A 654 18.95 -9.51 8.09
C ASN A 654 18.42 -10.25 9.33
N GLU A 655 18.34 -11.58 9.29
CA GLU A 655 17.98 -12.39 10.45
C GLU A 655 18.99 -12.23 11.58
N GLN A 656 20.29 -12.22 11.29
CA GLN A 656 21.32 -11.97 12.30
C GLN A 656 21.18 -10.57 12.90
N LEU A 657 20.99 -9.51 12.09
CA LEU A 657 20.78 -8.15 12.59
C LEU A 657 19.52 -8.04 13.46
N ASN A 658 18.43 -8.71 13.09
CA ASN A 658 17.22 -8.71 13.93
C ASN A 658 17.44 -9.45 15.25
N LYS A 659 18.19 -10.57 15.26
CA LYS A 659 18.59 -11.24 16.51
C LYS A 659 19.46 -10.35 17.40
N PHE A 660 20.37 -9.55 16.83
CA PHE A 660 21.11 -8.54 17.60
C PHE A 660 20.15 -7.59 18.32
N VAL A 661 19.15 -7.09 17.61
CA VAL A 661 18.13 -6.20 18.17
C VAL A 661 17.34 -6.92 19.27
N GLU A 662 16.86 -8.14 19.02
CA GLU A 662 16.10 -8.93 20.00
C GLU A 662 16.90 -9.18 21.28
N VAL A 663 18.16 -9.62 21.16
CA VAL A 663 19.03 -9.87 22.33
C VAL A 663 19.30 -8.58 23.07
N GLN A 664 19.56 -7.47 22.37
CA GLN A 664 19.77 -6.17 23.02
C GLN A 664 18.51 -5.71 23.78
N GLN A 665 17.34 -5.80 23.16
CA GLN A 665 16.07 -5.38 23.77
C GLN A 665 15.62 -6.29 24.92
N SER A 666 15.99 -7.58 24.89
CA SER A 666 15.71 -8.52 25.98
C SER A 666 16.53 -8.25 27.24
N ARG A 667 17.61 -7.45 27.13
CA ARG A 667 18.49 -7.07 28.24
C ARG A 667 18.12 -5.68 28.75
N GLN A 668 18.50 -5.39 29.99
CA GLN A 668 18.24 -4.09 30.62
C GLN A 668 18.82 -2.93 29.79
N THR A 669 18.23 -1.75 29.97
CA THR A 669 18.56 -0.55 29.22
C THR A 669 20.06 -0.22 29.26
N GLY A 670 20.68 0.00 28.10
CA GLY A 670 22.08 0.38 27.94
C GLY A 670 23.05 -0.79 27.79
N TYR A 671 22.56 -1.98 27.41
CA TYR A 671 23.40 -3.16 27.24
C TYR A 671 24.40 -3.00 26.08
N LYS A 672 25.63 -2.59 26.42
CA LYS A 672 26.77 -2.42 25.52
C LYS A 672 27.90 -3.36 25.90
N ASP A 673 27.77 -4.60 25.49
CA ASP A 673 28.66 -5.66 25.95
C ASP A 673 28.84 -6.73 24.87
N GLU A 674 30.10 -6.98 24.53
CA GLU A 674 30.53 -7.90 23.47
C GLU A 674 30.17 -9.35 23.78
N ARG A 675 29.76 -9.69 25.01
CA ARG A 675 29.11 -10.98 25.32
C ARG A 675 27.82 -11.18 24.51
N ILE A 676 27.23 -10.13 23.92
CA ILE A 676 26.10 -10.26 22.99
C ILE A 676 26.41 -11.21 21.84
N PHE A 677 27.64 -11.19 21.32
CA PHE A 677 28.03 -12.01 20.18
C PHE A 677 27.98 -13.51 20.48
N ARG A 678 28.23 -13.89 21.74
CA ARG A 678 28.14 -15.29 22.19
C ARG A 678 26.70 -15.77 22.36
N ALA A 679 25.75 -14.84 22.56
CA ALA A 679 24.33 -15.17 22.66
C ALA A 679 23.68 -15.37 21.29
N LEU A 680 24.38 -15.06 20.19
CA LEU A 680 23.83 -15.16 18.85
C LEU A 680 24.10 -16.53 18.23
N PRO A 681 23.06 -17.23 17.77
CA PRO A 681 23.22 -18.54 17.17
C PRO A 681 23.99 -18.45 15.85
N GLY A 682 24.98 -19.33 15.70
CA GLY A 682 25.73 -19.52 14.45
C GLY A 682 26.90 -18.54 14.25
N ILE A 683 27.23 -17.69 15.23
CA ILE A 683 28.47 -16.88 15.21
C ILE A 683 29.64 -17.75 15.66
N GLU A 684 30.62 -17.94 14.78
CA GLU A 684 31.79 -18.79 15.01
C GLU A 684 33.00 -18.00 15.51
N SER A 685 33.18 -16.78 15.00
CA SER A 685 34.27 -15.90 15.42
C SER A 685 33.90 -14.44 15.27
N VAL A 686 34.46 -13.62 16.14
CA VAL A 686 34.30 -12.17 16.11
C VAL A 686 35.64 -11.47 16.24
N ILE A 687 35.90 -10.56 15.30
CA ILE A 687 37.05 -9.66 15.32
C ILE A 687 36.53 -8.24 15.52
N ARG A 688 36.93 -7.64 16.64
CA ARG A 688 36.71 -6.23 16.93
C ARG A 688 37.69 -5.38 16.14
N VAL A 689 37.17 -4.43 15.38
CA VAL A 689 37.94 -3.40 14.68
C VAL A 689 37.93 -2.10 15.47
N GLU A 690 36.76 -1.73 15.99
CA GLU A 690 36.59 -0.58 16.89
C GLU A 690 35.50 -0.93 17.91
N GLU A 691 35.81 -0.74 19.20
CA GLU A 691 34.94 -1.12 20.30
C GLU A 691 33.56 -0.47 20.18
N TRP A 692 32.54 -1.31 20.26
CA TRP A 692 31.11 -0.99 20.13
C TRP A 692 30.75 -0.16 18.90
N LYS A 693 31.53 -0.30 17.82
CA LYS A 693 31.29 0.45 16.57
C LYS A 693 31.50 -0.39 15.33
N THR A 694 32.53 -1.23 15.27
CA THR A 694 32.81 -2.01 14.05
C THR A 694 33.36 -3.39 14.39
N TYR A 695 32.70 -4.40 13.83
CA TYR A 695 33.02 -5.81 14.03
C TYR A 695 32.99 -6.58 12.71
N LEU A 696 33.78 -7.65 12.67
CA LEU A 696 33.82 -8.60 11.58
C LEU A 696 33.37 -9.94 12.15
N LEU A 697 32.24 -10.45 11.67
CA LEU A 697 31.62 -11.65 12.19
C LEU A 697 31.79 -12.79 11.18
N LYS A 698 32.30 -13.93 11.66
CA LYS A 698 32.22 -15.19 10.94
C LYS A 698 30.99 -15.94 11.42
N THR A 699 30.17 -16.37 10.48
CA THR A 699 28.98 -17.16 10.77
C THR A 699 29.08 -18.51 10.07
N GLY A 700 28.65 -19.60 10.71
CA GLY A 700 28.67 -20.92 10.10
C GLY A 700 27.74 -21.06 8.88
N GLU A 701 26.69 -20.22 8.82
CA GLU A 701 25.74 -20.19 7.71
C GLU A 701 26.29 -19.47 6.46
N ILE A 702 27.27 -18.57 6.63
CA ILE A 702 27.92 -17.79 5.54
C ILE A 702 29.38 -18.25 5.40
N LYS A 703 29.57 -19.35 4.67
CA LYS A 703 30.86 -20.07 4.59
C LYS A 703 31.99 -19.29 3.92
N THR A 704 31.72 -18.51 2.88
CA THR A 704 32.77 -17.90 2.04
C THR A 704 33.02 -16.41 2.30
N LYS A 705 32.16 -15.77 3.10
CA LYS A 705 32.22 -14.32 3.39
C LYS A 705 32.21 -14.06 4.90
N TRP A 706 32.43 -12.80 5.24
CA TRP A 706 32.30 -12.27 6.59
C TRP A 706 31.19 -11.23 6.61
N VAL A 707 30.51 -11.09 7.75
CA VAL A 707 29.59 -9.98 7.99
C VAL A 707 30.41 -8.82 8.55
N TYR A 708 30.47 -7.73 7.79
CA TYR A 708 30.93 -6.45 8.30
C TYR A 708 29.76 -5.78 9.02
N LEU A 709 29.84 -5.72 10.35
CA LEU A 709 28.86 -5.10 11.22
C LEU A 709 29.36 -3.70 11.62
N SER A 710 28.52 -2.71 11.42
CA SER A 710 28.72 -1.34 11.89
C SER A 710 27.59 -0.94 12.83
N ILE A 711 27.90 -0.25 13.92
CA ILE A 711 26.95 0.12 14.97
C ILE A 711 26.88 1.65 15.06
N ASN A 712 25.67 2.21 15.01
CA ASN A 712 25.39 3.65 15.09
C ASN A 712 26.18 4.51 14.08
N GLU A 713 26.39 3.99 12.86
CA GLU A 713 27.14 4.69 11.82
C GLU A 713 26.46 6.02 11.44
N LYS A 714 27.22 7.12 11.50
CA LYS A 714 26.74 8.45 11.11
C LYS A 714 26.68 8.56 9.58
N GLY A 715 25.54 8.24 8.95
CA GLY A 715 25.38 8.47 7.52
C GLY A 715 24.08 7.97 6.90
N LYS A 716 23.26 8.89 6.37
CA LYS A 716 22.04 8.58 5.58
C LYS A 716 22.33 7.89 4.23
N THR A 717 23.60 7.74 3.82
CA THR A 717 24.01 7.07 2.56
C THR A 717 24.83 5.81 2.80
N SER A 718 24.47 5.04 3.82
CA SER A 718 25.13 3.78 4.14
C SER A 718 24.89 2.79 2.98
N GLY A 719 25.93 2.39 2.23
CA GLY A 719 25.89 1.32 1.22
C GLY A 719 25.62 -0.08 1.78
N TYR A 720 24.96 -0.15 2.92
CA TYR A 720 24.62 -1.36 3.66
C TYR A 720 23.24 -1.83 3.23
N PRO A 721 23.15 -3.04 2.66
CA PRO A 721 21.89 -3.55 2.18
C PRO A 721 21.00 -4.13 3.30
N ALA A 722 21.53 -4.32 4.51
CA ALA A 722 20.78 -4.79 5.69
C ALA A 722 20.94 -3.82 6.86
N LYS A 723 19.83 -3.54 7.55
CA LYS A 723 19.75 -2.62 8.70
C LYS A 723 18.69 -3.10 9.69
N ALA A 724 18.96 -3.00 10.97
CA ALA A 724 17.98 -3.27 12.03
C ALA A 724 18.24 -2.37 13.23
N ALA A 725 17.18 -1.98 13.95
CA ALA A 725 17.29 -1.31 15.24
C ALA A 725 16.05 -1.57 16.08
N GLY A 726 16.24 -1.58 17.40
CA GLY A 726 15.14 -1.65 18.36
C GLY A 726 14.31 -0.38 18.42
N THR A 727 13.37 -0.36 19.35
CA THR A 727 12.37 0.70 19.55
C THR A 727 12.58 1.47 20.86
N GLU A 728 13.66 1.18 21.59
CA GLU A 728 13.94 1.76 22.90
C GLU A 728 15.05 2.83 22.83
N PRO A 729 15.09 3.81 23.77
CA PRO A 729 16.07 4.92 23.78
C PRO A 729 17.53 4.49 23.68
N ASP A 730 17.84 3.40 24.34
CA ASP A 730 19.17 2.81 24.46
C ASP A 730 19.49 1.80 23.35
N SER A 731 18.51 1.46 22.49
CA SER A 731 18.74 0.56 21.36
C SER A 731 19.85 1.09 20.46
N ASP A 732 20.67 0.21 19.91
CA ASP A 732 21.63 0.56 18.88
C ASP A 732 21.02 0.37 17.49
N ILE A 733 21.65 1.00 16.50
CA ILE A 733 21.37 0.77 15.09
C ILE A 733 22.46 -0.12 14.50
N PHE A 734 22.08 -1.30 14.03
CA PHE A 734 22.98 -2.27 13.43
C PHE A 734 22.91 -2.22 11.90
N TYR A 735 24.07 -2.11 11.26
CA TYR A 735 24.24 -2.09 9.81
C TYR A 735 25.10 -3.27 9.37
N GLY A 736 24.60 -4.04 8.38
CA GLY A 736 25.26 -5.24 7.90
C GLY A 736 25.55 -5.20 6.40
N LYS A 737 26.78 -5.56 6.02
CA LYS A 737 27.12 -5.92 4.63
C LYS A 737 28.07 -7.12 4.61
N LEU A 738 28.11 -7.81 3.48
CA LEU A 738 28.99 -8.96 3.29
C LEU A 738 30.29 -8.54 2.66
N ILE A 739 31.40 -9.10 3.14
CA ILE A 739 32.74 -8.84 2.60
C ILE A 739 33.48 -10.14 2.32
N THR A 740 34.36 -10.12 1.31
CA THR A 740 35.23 -11.25 0.97
C THR A 740 36.43 -11.35 1.91
N GLY A 741 37.14 -12.47 1.89
CA GLY A 741 38.39 -12.63 2.65
C GLY A 741 39.47 -11.61 2.26
N GLU A 742 39.53 -11.21 0.99
CA GLU A 742 40.46 -10.15 0.55
C GLU A 742 40.11 -8.79 1.16
N GLN A 743 38.82 -8.44 1.19
CA GLN A 743 38.33 -7.21 1.81
C GLN A 743 38.56 -7.23 3.33
N LEU A 744 38.36 -8.39 3.97
CA LEU A 744 38.67 -8.60 5.37
C LEU A 744 40.15 -8.29 5.66
N ASN A 745 41.07 -8.90 4.90
CA ASN A 745 42.50 -8.69 5.08
C ASN A 745 42.89 -7.21 4.93
N LYS A 746 42.31 -6.51 3.94
CA LYS A 746 42.51 -5.06 3.76
C LYS A 746 42.01 -4.23 4.94
N ILE A 747 40.92 -4.63 5.59
CA ILE A 747 40.37 -3.91 6.75
C ILE A 747 41.22 -4.15 8.00
N VAL A 748 41.74 -5.37 8.17
CA VAL A 748 42.56 -5.76 9.32
C VAL A 748 43.99 -5.19 9.22
N GLN A 749 44.52 -5.07 8.00
CA GLN A 749 45.87 -4.55 7.76
C GLN A 749 46.00 -3.11 8.27
N GLY A 750 46.89 -2.90 9.26
CA GLY A 750 47.16 -1.59 9.83
C GLY A 750 46.17 -1.11 10.90
N LYS A 751 45.26 -1.97 11.38
CA LYS A 751 44.36 -1.66 12.51
C LYS A 751 44.66 -2.53 13.73
N ASN A 752 44.55 -1.93 14.92
CA ASN A 752 44.58 -2.66 16.18
C ASN A 752 43.28 -3.45 16.36
N THR A 753 43.25 -4.67 15.79
CA THR A 753 42.09 -5.56 15.92
C THR A 753 42.22 -6.48 17.12
N VAL A 754 41.10 -6.87 17.73
CA VAL A 754 41.06 -7.80 18.87
C VAL A 754 40.12 -8.95 18.54
N LYS A 755 40.62 -10.19 18.60
CA LYS A 755 39.79 -11.38 18.48
C LYS A 755 39.03 -11.59 19.80
N ILE A 756 37.70 -11.52 19.77
CA ILE A 756 36.87 -11.69 20.97
C ILE A 756 36.71 -13.18 21.29
N PHE A 757 36.55 -14.01 20.26
CA PHE A 757 36.69 -15.47 20.31
C PHE A 757 36.91 -16.07 18.92
#